data_AF-A0A101T2C9-F1
#
_entry.id   AF-A0A101T2C9-F1
#
_cell.length_a   1.000
_cell.length_b   1.000
_cell.length_c   1.000
_cell.angle_alpha   90.00
_cell.angle_beta   90.00
_cell.angle_gamma   90.00
#
_symmetry.space_group_name_H-M   'P 1'
#
loop_
_entity.id
_entity.type
_entity.pdbx_description
1 polymer ?
#
loop_
_entity_poly.entity_id
_entity_poly.type
_entity_poly.pdbx_seq_one_letter_code
_entity_poly.pdbx_strand_id
1 'polypeptide(L)'
;MDFRYLTFCRPGEVFYDVQAPAGAEDDFPAARTPPPEGWTRSANEDWVIFRPPGVELPEQGWKIHVTATPENAERISRLVRDYCLEHGVYFKFIRSAAVLVRRNSKYGDRGSSGKFVTLYPLDEEMLARLLDALDALLTGETGPYILSDLRWRSGPLYVRYGGFVAHLARDASGELVHCVKDPSGNWVPDVRGPGFRPPAWVTLPECLREALAERNSGTLTDFPYRPVKALHFSNGGGVYLATDTRTGATVLLKEARPLAGLDAEGADAVARLRNEHWALRRLAGLDCMPAHAEFRKGHEHYYLAREYVEGKALGQEMQERNPLLAAEPATPEDFAAYARWALDTLDRIERGVRELHARGVVFGDLHPNNVLLRPDGGVVFIDLEASSEAVAAAPQAMAAPGYQAPVGYTGVDVDRYAMGCLRLGVFLPLTQALPWSADKAEQFLALITRVFPVPEDFAGRVRDDLAPPAGSASHEGTVPPGGAGPAETDVSPGSAAPASAAGISAPAPSWPAAGPDAEGWPELRRRLADGILAAATPGRADRLYPGDIEQFHGQGGGANLAFGAAGVVWALSQAGVEVPEEHLDWLVAACERVDAPGFYDGLCGIAFALDELGLRAPARELLERAAARWTAVDADLDDSLFSGRAGIALTLLHFGEKYSEPDRIEHAARLADRITGPARGGRRRPGLLHGGSGQALFLRRLFEHTDEPKYLDQAVEALRADLAESGWAADAEARAPYAAWSVPVISGGAGMALAVDAVLEHTADAELGLARATLGERLAAPFFSHAGVFTGRAGAMLAQHRLRPADGPGEPGATAPASPPAHLAALGLHAVPHAGAPAFLGDQCLRLSTDLATGTAGVLLAVDTVLTGKDTGLPFLTGRGSRFTGQGSPTAGKGGPA
;
A
#
# COMPACT_ATOMS: atom_id res chain seq x y z
N MET A 1 1.43 5.50 -5.96
CA MET A 1 2.10 4.42 -5.21
C MET A 1 1.74 4.60 -3.74
N ASP A 2 1.31 3.53 -3.07
CA ASP A 2 1.09 3.53 -1.62
C ASP A 2 2.41 3.19 -0.91
N PHE A 3 3.00 4.17 -0.21
CA PHE A 3 4.30 4.01 0.45
C PHE A 3 4.27 3.04 1.64
N ARG A 4 3.10 2.65 2.15
CA ARG A 4 2.99 1.64 3.23
C ARG A 4 3.68 0.34 2.82
N TYR A 5 3.55 -0.07 1.56
CA TYR A 5 4.13 -1.31 1.01
C TYR A 5 5.64 -1.40 1.17
N LEU A 6 6.38 -0.28 1.08
CA LEU A 6 7.84 -0.28 1.22
C LEU A 6 8.29 -0.78 2.60
N THR A 7 7.47 -0.61 3.64
CA THR A 7 7.76 -1.10 5.00
C THR A 7 7.75 -2.62 5.08
N PHE A 8 7.03 -3.28 4.16
CA PHE A 8 6.87 -4.73 4.10
C PHE A 8 7.76 -5.38 3.02
N CYS A 9 8.57 -4.59 2.30
CA CYS A 9 9.54 -5.09 1.34
C CYS A 9 10.88 -5.40 2.03
N ARG A 10 10.94 -6.50 2.80
CA ARG A 10 12.21 -6.93 3.40
C ARG A 10 13.27 -7.21 2.33
N PRO A 11 14.55 -6.88 2.59
CA PRO A 11 15.64 -7.33 1.73
C PRO A 11 15.72 -8.84 1.64
N GLY A 12 15.98 -9.38 0.44
CA GLY A 12 16.08 -10.82 0.19
C GLY A 12 14.74 -11.58 0.11
N GLU A 13 13.66 -11.05 0.70
CA GLU A 13 12.34 -11.67 0.64
C GLU A 13 11.60 -11.32 -0.66
N VAL A 14 10.97 -12.34 -1.26
CA VAL A 14 10.18 -12.19 -2.49
C VAL A 14 8.70 -11.90 -2.24
N PHE A 15 8.21 -12.15 -1.02
CA PHE A 15 6.86 -11.82 -0.59
C PHE A 15 6.86 -10.59 0.31
N TYR A 16 5.70 -9.93 0.45
CA TYR A 16 5.53 -8.92 1.51
C TYR A 16 5.63 -9.59 2.88
N ASP A 17 6.33 -8.98 3.82
CA ASP A 17 6.41 -9.46 5.21
C ASP A 17 6.65 -8.31 6.19
N VAL A 18 6.07 -8.39 7.39
CA VAL A 18 6.43 -7.50 8.52
C VAL A 18 7.91 -7.62 8.78
N GLN A 19 8.68 -6.65 9.24
CA GLN A 19 10.09 -6.93 9.61
C GLN A 19 10.17 -7.95 10.75
N ALA A 20 11.18 -8.83 10.76
CA ALA A 20 11.33 -9.76 11.87
C ALA A 20 11.47 -8.93 13.14
N PRO A 21 10.82 -9.29 14.25
CA PRO A 21 11.17 -8.70 15.53
C PRO A 21 12.69 -8.85 15.65
N ALA A 22 13.38 -7.74 15.89
CA ALA A 22 14.81 -7.78 16.20
C ALA A 22 14.99 -8.91 17.24
N GLY A 23 15.87 -9.86 16.95
CA GLY A 23 16.08 -10.99 17.84
C GLY A 23 16.44 -10.44 19.23
N ALA A 24 16.20 -11.20 20.30
CA ALA A 24 16.70 -10.79 21.61
C ALA A 24 18.24 -10.56 21.60
N GLU A 25 18.96 -11.05 20.59
CA GLU A 25 20.38 -10.81 20.36
C GLU A 25 20.69 -9.41 19.80
N ASP A 26 19.77 -8.81 19.03
CA ASP A 26 19.88 -7.47 18.43
C ASP A 26 19.47 -6.34 19.38
N ASP A 27 18.85 -6.69 20.51
CA ASP A 27 18.46 -5.74 21.55
C ASP A 27 19.69 -5.07 22.17
N PHE A 28 19.56 -3.78 22.48
CA PHE A 28 20.55 -3.08 23.29
C PHE A 28 20.83 -3.88 24.58
N PRO A 29 22.07 -3.93 25.08
CA PRO A 29 22.37 -4.56 26.37
C PRO A 29 21.44 -4.08 27.49
N ALA A 30 21.07 -2.78 27.45
CA ALA A 30 20.11 -2.17 28.36
C ALA A 30 18.75 -2.90 28.43
N ALA A 31 18.28 -3.39 27.27
CA ALA A 31 17.01 -4.09 27.11
C ALA A 31 17.06 -5.54 27.60
N ARG A 32 18.25 -6.17 27.64
CA ARG A 32 18.41 -7.60 27.99
C ARG A 32 18.68 -7.85 29.47
N THR A 33 19.29 -6.89 30.17
CA THR A 33 19.60 -7.05 31.60
C THR A 33 18.31 -7.13 32.42
N PRO A 34 18.16 -8.13 33.30
CA PRO A 34 17.04 -8.19 34.23
C PRO A 34 17.02 -6.97 35.16
N PRO A 35 15.84 -6.42 35.48
CA PRO A 35 15.75 -5.37 36.48
C PRO A 35 15.93 -5.92 37.92
N PRO A 36 16.10 -5.06 38.93
CA PRO A 36 16.12 -5.46 40.34
C PRO A 36 14.84 -6.19 40.77
N GLU A 37 14.92 -6.92 41.88
CA GLU A 37 13.77 -7.65 42.43
C GLU A 37 12.56 -6.72 42.66
N GLY A 38 11.36 -7.21 42.33
CA GLY A 38 10.10 -6.47 42.43
C GLY A 38 9.73 -5.61 41.21
N TRP A 39 10.67 -5.33 40.29
CA TRP A 39 10.36 -4.63 39.04
C TRP A 39 9.74 -5.56 37.99
N THR A 40 8.85 -5.00 37.17
CA THR A 40 8.32 -5.70 35.99
C THR A 40 8.98 -5.20 34.72
N ARG A 41 9.47 -6.13 33.88
CA ARG A 41 9.94 -5.86 32.52
C ARG A 41 9.03 -6.54 31.51
N SER A 42 8.57 -5.80 30.51
CA SER A 42 7.84 -6.34 29.36
C SER A 42 8.40 -5.76 28.07
N ALA A 43 8.39 -6.51 26.97
CA ALA A 43 8.83 -6.03 25.66
C ALA A 43 7.76 -6.33 24.59
N ASN A 44 7.71 -5.48 23.56
CA ASN A 44 6.97 -5.73 22.32
C ASN A 44 7.92 -5.54 21.12
N GLU A 45 7.38 -5.45 19.90
CA GLU A 45 8.17 -5.31 18.67
C GLU A 45 9.11 -4.09 18.66
N ASP A 46 8.72 -3.01 19.33
CA ASP A 46 9.44 -1.73 19.29
C ASP A 46 10.08 -1.35 20.63
N TRP A 47 9.43 -1.69 21.74
CA TRP A 47 9.70 -1.11 23.06
C TRP A 47 10.06 -2.17 24.08
N VAL A 48 10.96 -1.81 25.00
CA VAL A 48 11.04 -2.43 26.33
C VAL A 48 10.49 -1.45 27.36
N ILE A 49 9.66 -1.95 28.27
CA ILE A 49 8.93 -1.20 29.28
C ILE A 49 9.35 -1.73 30.66
N PHE A 50 9.70 -0.82 31.56
CA PHE A 50 10.08 -1.09 32.93
C PHE A 50 9.09 -0.43 33.89
N ARG A 51 8.51 -1.23 34.78
CA ARG A 51 7.53 -0.79 35.77
C ARG A 51 8.08 -0.97 37.20
N PRO A 52 8.16 0.10 38.00
CA PRO A 52 8.56 0.01 39.39
C PRO A 52 7.49 -0.71 40.25
N PRO A 53 7.89 -1.40 41.32
CA PRO A 53 6.95 -2.06 42.23
C PRO A 53 6.01 -1.06 42.89
N GLY A 54 4.71 -1.36 42.89
CA GLY A 54 3.69 -0.60 43.61
C GLY A 54 3.37 0.79 43.05
N VAL A 55 3.84 1.12 41.84
CA VAL A 55 3.54 2.41 41.19
C VAL A 55 2.39 2.27 40.21
N GLU A 56 1.33 3.02 40.43
CA GLU A 56 0.23 3.21 39.49
C GLU A 56 0.41 4.53 38.74
N LEU A 57 0.38 4.47 37.41
CA LEU A 57 0.47 5.66 36.57
C LEU A 57 -0.89 6.36 36.48
N PRO A 58 -0.94 7.71 36.54
CA PRO A 58 -2.14 8.44 36.16
C PRO A 58 -2.47 8.18 34.68
N GLU A 59 -3.72 8.40 34.27
CA GLU A 59 -4.14 8.18 32.87
C GLU A 59 -3.42 9.13 31.89
N GLN A 60 -3.01 10.31 32.35
CA GLN A 60 -2.35 11.36 31.56
C GLN A 60 -1.47 12.28 32.43
N GLY A 61 -0.50 12.96 31.81
CA GLY A 61 0.40 13.87 32.50
C GLY A 61 1.53 14.39 31.61
N TRP A 62 2.52 15.03 32.25
CA TRP A 62 3.77 15.43 31.60
C TRP A 62 4.70 14.22 31.45
N LYS A 63 5.29 14.05 30.27
CA LYS A 63 6.28 13.02 29.97
C LYS A 63 7.58 13.64 29.51
N ILE A 64 8.68 12.96 29.81
CA ILE A 64 10.00 13.30 29.31
C ILE A 64 10.36 12.33 28.18
N HIS A 65 10.72 12.86 27.03
CA HIS A 65 11.30 12.11 25.93
C HIS A 65 12.80 12.40 25.83
N VAL A 66 13.59 11.36 25.68
CA VAL A 66 15.03 11.46 25.40
C VAL A 66 15.25 11.09 23.94
N THR A 67 16.06 11.89 23.24
CA THR A 67 16.45 11.62 21.85
C THR A 67 17.82 10.97 21.78
N ALA A 68 18.05 10.15 20.76
CA ALA A 68 19.34 9.52 20.50
C ALA A 68 19.61 9.38 19.01
N THR A 69 20.88 9.31 18.64
CA THR A 69 21.35 8.83 17.33
C THR A 69 21.70 7.34 17.44
N PRO A 70 21.85 6.62 16.32
CA PRO A 70 22.31 5.22 16.34
C PRO A 70 23.62 5.03 17.12
N GLU A 71 24.53 6.01 17.06
CA GLU A 71 25.87 5.95 17.65
C GLU A 71 25.86 6.09 19.18
N ASN A 72 24.90 6.83 19.76
CA ASN A 72 24.84 7.05 21.22
C ASN A 72 23.68 6.35 21.92
N ALA A 73 22.75 5.73 21.19
CA ALA A 73 21.56 5.08 21.74
C ALA A 73 21.87 4.02 22.82
N GLU A 74 22.91 3.20 22.62
CA GLU A 74 23.31 2.21 23.61
C GLU A 74 23.76 2.86 24.93
N ARG A 75 24.58 3.92 24.84
CA ARG A 75 25.06 4.65 26.02
C ARG A 75 23.91 5.35 26.73
N ILE A 76 23.05 6.07 26.01
CA ILE A 76 21.91 6.79 26.57
C ILE A 76 20.94 5.82 27.24
N SER A 77 20.57 4.71 26.59
CA SER A 77 19.65 3.74 27.17
C SER A 77 20.18 3.14 28.46
N ARG A 78 21.48 2.83 28.55
CA ARG A 78 22.11 2.36 29.79
C ARG A 78 22.05 3.42 30.90
N LEU A 79 22.52 4.65 30.62
CA LEU A 79 22.56 5.72 31.62
C LEU A 79 21.15 6.06 32.16
N VAL A 80 20.18 6.21 31.27
CA VAL A 80 18.80 6.53 31.65
C VAL A 80 18.16 5.35 32.39
N ARG A 81 18.41 4.11 31.95
CA ARG A 81 17.90 2.92 32.63
C ARG A 81 18.42 2.84 34.06
N ASP A 82 19.73 2.93 34.25
CA ASP A 82 20.35 2.78 35.56
C ASP A 82 19.83 3.87 36.52
N TYR A 83 19.72 5.12 36.05
CA TYR A 83 19.12 6.22 36.81
C TYR A 83 17.64 5.96 37.15
N CYS A 84 16.82 5.53 36.19
CA CYS A 84 15.40 5.25 36.43
C CYS A 84 15.19 4.09 37.42
N LEU A 85 16.02 3.04 37.36
CA LEU A 85 15.95 1.91 38.27
C LEU A 85 16.33 2.31 39.70
N GLU A 86 17.36 3.15 39.87
CA GLU A 86 17.78 3.68 41.18
C GLU A 86 16.70 4.56 41.81
N HIS A 87 16.01 5.37 41.00
CA HIS A 87 15.05 6.37 41.48
C HIS A 87 13.57 5.96 41.36
N GLY A 88 13.26 4.71 41.01
CA GLY A 88 11.87 4.22 40.99
C GLY A 88 11.00 4.84 39.90
N VAL A 89 11.56 5.18 38.75
CA VAL A 89 10.86 5.86 37.65
C VAL A 89 10.25 4.83 36.69
N TYR A 90 8.99 5.01 36.29
CA TYR A 90 8.41 4.24 35.18
C TYR A 90 8.95 4.77 33.84
N PHE A 91 9.44 3.89 32.97
CA PHE A 91 9.95 4.29 31.66
C PHE A 91 9.85 3.19 30.61
N LYS A 92 10.02 3.58 29.36
CA LYS A 92 10.20 2.67 28.22
C LYS A 92 11.22 3.23 27.24
N PHE A 93 11.86 2.37 26.45
CA PHE A 93 12.74 2.81 25.37
C PHE A 93 12.70 1.87 24.17
N ILE A 94 13.12 2.38 23.01
CA ILE A 94 13.24 1.59 21.78
C ILE A 94 14.28 0.49 21.98
N ARG A 95 13.91 -0.76 21.69
CA ARG A 95 14.68 -1.94 22.11
C ARG A 95 16.01 -2.16 21.36
N SER A 96 16.14 -1.70 20.12
CA SER A 96 17.33 -1.94 19.28
C SER A 96 17.64 -0.78 18.32
N ALA A 97 18.88 -0.76 17.80
CA ALA A 97 19.34 0.25 16.83
C ALA A 97 18.56 0.20 15.51
N ALA A 98 18.23 -1.00 15.02
CA ALA A 98 17.44 -1.18 13.80
C ALA A 98 16.06 -0.52 13.91
N VAL A 99 15.37 -0.69 15.06
CA VAL A 99 14.08 -0.04 15.30
C VAL A 99 14.24 1.48 15.38
N LEU A 100 15.30 1.97 16.02
CA LEU A 100 15.58 3.41 16.12
C LEU A 100 15.79 4.04 14.73
N VAL A 101 16.65 3.43 13.90
CA VAL A 101 16.91 3.90 12.52
C VAL A 101 15.62 3.89 11.70
N ARG A 102 14.85 2.78 11.73
CA ARG A 102 13.59 2.67 11.01
C ARG A 102 12.61 3.77 11.37
N ARG A 103 12.41 4.02 12.67
CA ARG A 103 11.51 5.08 13.18
C ARG A 103 12.01 6.50 12.86
N ASN A 104 13.31 6.67 12.64
CA ASN A 104 13.92 7.94 12.29
C ASN A 104 14.26 8.09 10.80
N SER A 105 13.86 7.14 9.96
CA SER A 105 14.08 7.17 8.50
C SER A 105 13.32 8.32 7.84
N LYS A 106 13.62 8.63 6.56
CA LYS A 106 12.95 9.70 5.78
C LYS A 106 11.43 9.60 5.80
N TYR A 107 10.88 8.39 5.72
CA TYR A 107 9.44 8.11 5.71
C TYR A 107 8.90 7.60 7.07
N GLY A 108 9.73 7.63 8.12
CA GLY A 108 9.29 7.31 9.47
C GLY A 108 8.21 8.28 9.97
N ASP A 109 7.39 7.82 10.92
CA ASP A 109 6.34 8.66 11.51
C ASP A 109 6.94 9.93 12.14
N ARG A 110 6.61 11.08 11.53
CA ARG A 110 7.08 12.40 11.95
C ARG A 110 6.67 12.75 13.39
N GLY A 111 5.56 12.21 13.88
CA GLY A 111 5.06 12.43 15.24
C GLY A 111 5.85 11.68 16.32
N SER A 112 6.56 10.62 15.94
CA SER A 112 7.36 9.81 16.86
C SER A 112 8.86 9.79 16.56
N SER A 113 9.31 10.40 15.47
CA SER A 113 10.73 10.58 15.17
C SER A 113 11.47 11.24 16.34
N GLY A 114 12.63 10.67 16.65
CA GLY A 114 13.51 11.10 17.71
C GLY A 114 13.14 10.64 19.11
N LYS A 115 11.91 10.17 19.36
CA LYS A 115 11.50 9.69 20.70
C LYS A 115 12.12 8.32 20.99
N PHE A 116 13.29 8.31 21.62
CA PHE A 116 14.05 7.10 21.92
C PHE A 116 13.67 6.49 23.29
N VAL A 117 13.75 7.30 24.36
CA VAL A 117 13.28 6.91 25.71
C VAL A 117 12.08 7.77 26.09
N THR A 118 11.12 7.20 26.81
CA THR A 118 10.00 7.93 27.42
C THR A 118 9.92 7.62 28.91
N LEU A 119 9.97 8.66 29.75
CA LEU A 119 9.83 8.57 31.20
C LEU A 119 8.49 9.19 31.61
N TYR A 120 7.90 8.66 32.69
CA TYR A 120 6.59 9.04 33.19
C TYR A 120 6.69 9.54 34.64
N PRO A 121 7.00 10.84 34.84
CA PRO A 121 6.90 11.48 36.14
C PRO A 121 5.47 11.39 36.71
N LEU A 122 5.35 11.23 38.03
CA LEU A 122 4.05 11.18 38.72
C LEU A 122 3.49 12.57 39.03
N ASP A 123 4.37 13.56 39.19
CA ASP A 123 4.02 14.95 39.51
C ASP A 123 5.05 15.94 38.92
N GLU A 124 4.76 17.23 39.06
CA GLU A 124 5.60 18.32 38.54
C GLU A 124 6.95 18.45 39.28
N GLU A 125 7.03 18.05 40.56
CA GLU A 125 8.27 18.09 41.31
C GLU A 125 9.25 17.00 40.82
N MET A 126 8.73 15.80 40.59
CA MET A 126 9.46 14.69 39.98
C MET A 126 9.88 15.06 38.56
N LEU A 127 9.00 15.68 37.77
CA LEU A 127 9.35 16.20 36.44
C LEU A 127 10.57 17.12 36.51
N ALA A 128 10.56 18.13 37.40
CA ALA A 128 11.67 19.07 37.54
C ALA A 128 12.98 18.36 37.95
N ARG A 129 12.93 17.48 38.97
CA ARG A 129 14.10 16.72 39.42
C ARG A 129 14.70 15.85 38.31
N LEU A 130 13.85 15.14 37.56
CA LEU A 130 14.28 14.28 36.46
C LEU A 130 14.92 15.08 35.34
N LEU A 131 14.37 16.24 34.99
CA LEU A 131 14.93 17.10 33.94
C LEU A 131 16.33 17.62 34.30
N ASP A 132 16.51 18.16 35.50
CA ASP A 132 17.83 18.66 35.92
C ASP A 132 18.87 17.55 36.06
N ALA A 133 18.49 16.39 36.61
CA ALA A 133 19.41 15.27 36.78
C ALA A 133 19.82 14.64 35.43
N LEU A 134 18.87 14.45 34.52
CA LEU A 134 19.16 13.88 33.20
C LEU A 134 19.91 14.87 32.30
N ASP A 135 19.69 16.18 32.43
CA ASP A 135 20.44 17.22 31.70
C ASP A 135 21.93 17.15 32.06
N ALA A 136 22.25 17.01 33.35
CA ALA A 136 23.61 16.79 33.82
C ALA A 136 24.18 15.44 33.35
N LEU A 137 23.39 14.36 33.44
CA LEU A 137 23.83 13.00 33.07
C LEU A 137 24.11 12.85 31.57
N LEU A 138 23.35 13.55 30.73
CA LEU A 138 23.38 13.45 29.27
C LEU A 138 24.05 14.67 28.61
N THR A 139 24.84 15.44 29.37
CA THR A 139 25.54 16.61 28.85
C THR A 139 26.44 16.23 27.67
N GLY A 140 26.29 16.95 26.55
CA GLY A 140 27.06 16.73 25.32
C GLY A 140 26.48 15.66 24.39
N GLU A 141 25.44 14.94 24.82
CA GLU A 141 24.71 14.03 23.94
C GLU A 141 23.90 14.79 22.89
N THR A 142 23.78 14.21 21.70
CA THR A 142 23.00 14.77 20.60
C THR A 142 21.91 13.82 20.15
N GLY A 143 20.91 14.37 19.46
CA GLY A 143 19.81 13.61 18.90
C GLY A 143 18.93 14.52 18.04
N PRO A 144 18.07 13.94 17.20
CA PRO A 144 17.15 14.69 16.35
C PRO A 144 16.17 15.53 17.17
N TYR A 145 15.81 16.72 16.68
CA TYR A 145 14.84 17.59 17.34
C TYR A 145 13.43 17.00 17.32
N ILE A 146 12.72 16.92 18.46
CA ILE A 146 11.32 16.44 18.49
C ILE A 146 10.36 17.61 18.25
N LEU A 147 9.68 17.60 17.10
CA LEU A 147 8.85 18.72 16.65
C LEU A 147 7.66 19.03 17.57
N SER A 148 7.05 18.01 18.19
CA SER A 148 5.83 18.18 19.01
C SER A 148 6.09 18.59 20.46
N ASP A 149 7.36 18.61 20.88
CA ASP A 149 7.74 18.68 22.28
C ASP A 149 8.57 19.94 22.57
N LEU A 150 8.60 20.37 23.83
CA LEU A 150 9.43 21.48 24.28
C LEU A 150 10.83 20.94 24.61
N ARG A 151 11.88 21.46 23.96
CA ARG A 151 13.27 21.12 24.30
C ARG A 151 13.62 21.67 25.67
N TRP A 152 14.24 20.85 26.50
CA TRP A 152 14.81 21.27 27.78
C TRP A 152 16.25 21.71 27.58
N ARG A 153 16.49 23.04 27.62
CA ARG A 153 17.80 23.67 27.39
C ARG A 153 18.46 23.14 26.11
N SER A 154 19.74 22.79 26.15
CA SER A 154 20.51 22.26 25.02
C SER A 154 20.54 20.73 24.92
N GLY A 155 20.12 20.03 25.98
CA GLY A 155 20.24 18.57 26.08
C GLY A 155 19.31 17.80 25.12
N PRO A 156 19.46 16.46 25.05
CA PRO A 156 18.58 15.60 24.24
C PRO A 156 17.21 15.36 24.91
N LEU A 157 16.75 16.29 25.75
CA LEU A 157 15.58 16.15 26.60
C LEU A 157 14.43 17.00 26.07
N TYR A 158 13.24 16.41 26.02
CA TYR A 158 12.04 17.01 25.49
C TYR A 158 10.84 16.70 26.37
N VAL A 159 9.91 17.65 26.48
CA VAL A 159 8.76 17.54 27.39
C VAL A 159 7.46 17.77 26.66
N ARG A 160 6.46 16.93 26.96
CA ARG A 160 5.11 17.05 26.42
C ARG A 160 4.05 16.51 27.40
N TYR A 161 2.87 17.12 27.38
CA TYR A 161 1.67 16.59 28.04
C TYR A 161 0.92 15.61 27.13
N GLY A 162 0.47 14.47 27.66
CA GLY A 162 -0.34 13.49 26.92
C GLY A 162 -0.76 12.27 27.73
N GLY A 163 -1.57 11.39 27.12
CA GLY A 163 -2.11 10.19 27.78
C GLY A 163 -1.03 9.14 28.06
N PHE A 164 -0.87 8.71 29.31
CA PHE A 164 0.06 7.67 29.75
C PHE A 164 -0.44 6.29 29.34
N VAL A 165 -1.76 6.10 29.40
CA VAL A 165 -2.49 4.94 28.88
C VAL A 165 -3.06 5.28 27.51
N ALA A 166 -2.94 4.35 26.54
CA ALA A 166 -3.46 4.56 25.21
C ALA A 166 -4.99 4.38 25.21
N HIS A 167 -5.71 5.48 25.02
CA HIS A 167 -7.13 5.47 24.70
C HIS A 167 -7.30 5.92 23.25
N LEU A 168 -8.02 5.13 22.45
CA LEU A 168 -8.31 5.40 21.06
C LEU A 168 -9.81 5.69 20.89
N ALA A 169 -10.14 6.71 20.11
CA ALA A 169 -11.51 6.99 19.68
C ALA A 169 -11.52 7.30 18.20
N ARG A 170 -12.63 7.05 17.50
CA ARG A 170 -12.77 7.47 16.10
C ARG A 170 -12.98 8.98 16.03
N ASP A 171 -12.22 9.66 15.19
CA ASP A 171 -12.44 11.08 14.92
C ASP A 171 -13.59 11.29 13.91
N ALA A 172 -13.85 12.56 13.54
CA ALA A 172 -14.91 12.91 12.58
C ALA A 172 -14.68 12.33 11.16
N SER A 173 -13.47 11.84 10.85
CA SER A 173 -13.12 11.16 9.61
C SER A 173 -13.26 9.63 9.70
N GLY A 174 -13.52 9.10 10.90
CA GLY A 174 -13.61 7.68 11.19
C GLY A 174 -12.27 7.03 11.59
N GLU A 175 -11.18 7.80 11.65
CA GLU A 175 -9.83 7.31 11.98
C GLU A 175 -9.67 7.16 13.50
N LEU A 176 -9.03 6.08 13.96
CA LEU A 176 -8.72 5.89 15.38
C LEU A 176 -7.58 6.83 15.80
N VAL A 177 -7.88 7.78 16.69
CA VAL A 177 -6.92 8.76 17.22
C VAL A 177 -6.72 8.57 18.72
N HIS A 178 -5.50 8.81 19.19
CA HIS A 178 -5.22 8.84 20.62
C HIS A 178 -5.94 10.01 21.30
N CYS A 179 -6.42 9.78 22.53
CA CYS A 179 -7.19 10.77 23.29
C CYS A 179 -6.60 11.07 24.68
N VAL A 180 -6.94 12.24 25.20
CA VAL A 180 -6.76 12.67 26.60
C VAL A 180 -8.10 13.11 27.18
N LYS A 181 -8.24 13.13 28.50
CA LYS A 181 -9.41 13.67 29.20
C LYS A 181 -9.31 15.18 29.40
N ASP A 182 -10.39 15.87 29.08
CA ASP A 182 -10.62 17.26 29.49
C ASP A 182 -11.00 17.34 31.00
N PRO A 183 -11.08 18.55 31.59
CA PRO A 183 -11.49 18.70 33.00
C PRO A 183 -12.91 18.21 33.33
N SER A 184 -13.75 17.97 32.32
CA SER A 184 -15.11 17.42 32.48
C SER A 184 -15.14 15.89 32.39
N GLY A 185 -14.00 15.25 32.10
CA GLY A 185 -13.86 13.80 31.94
C GLY A 185 -14.11 13.28 30.54
N ASN A 186 -14.32 14.14 29.54
CA ASN A 186 -14.56 13.72 28.16
C ASN A 186 -13.25 13.36 27.44
N TRP A 187 -13.27 12.29 26.64
CA TRP A 187 -12.16 11.95 25.76
C TRP A 187 -12.13 12.89 24.55
N VAL A 188 -11.03 13.60 24.39
CA VAL A 188 -10.77 14.51 23.27
C VAL A 188 -9.45 14.14 22.58
N PRO A 189 -9.34 14.34 21.26
CA PRO A 189 -8.13 13.99 20.53
C PRO A 189 -6.85 14.63 21.09
N ASP A 190 -5.82 13.81 21.30
CA ASP A 190 -4.45 14.21 21.63
C ASP A 190 -3.77 14.75 20.36
N VAL A 191 -3.87 16.06 20.12
CA VAL A 191 -3.36 16.69 18.89
C VAL A 191 -1.83 16.58 18.84
N ARG A 192 -1.31 15.86 17.83
CA ARG A 192 0.14 15.57 17.64
C ARG A 192 0.76 16.35 16.48
N GLY A 193 0.44 17.64 16.38
CA GLY A 193 0.99 18.51 15.33
C GLY A 193 2.43 18.99 15.60
N PRO A 194 3.10 19.56 14.57
CA PRO A 194 4.39 20.24 14.76
C PRO A 194 4.23 21.48 15.64
N GLY A 195 5.13 21.61 16.62
CA GLY A 195 5.17 22.67 17.62
C GLY A 195 4.65 22.22 18.98
N PHE A 196 5.24 22.77 20.04
CA PHE A 196 4.80 22.55 21.42
C PHE A 196 3.47 23.27 21.69
N ARG A 197 2.41 22.50 21.94
CA ARG A 197 1.05 22.97 22.23
C ARG A 197 0.38 22.05 23.26
N PRO A 198 0.56 22.29 24.57
CA PRO A 198 -0.23 21.57 25.57
C PRO A 198 -1.72 21.92 25.42
N PRO A 199 -2.64 21.05 25.86
CA PRO A 199 -4.06 21.37 25.88
C PRO A 199 -4.33 22.66 26.66
N ALA A 200 -5.32 23.45 26.23
CA ALA A 200 -5.56 24.80 26.76
C ALA A 200 -5.87 24.84 28.27
N TRP A 201 -6.35 23.72 28.84
CA TRP A 201 -6.64 23.58 30.26
C TRP A 201 -5.44 23.14 31.11
N VAL A 202 -4.30 22.83 30.51
CA VAL A 202 -3.09 22.39 31.21
C VAL A 202 -2.23 23.60 31.51
N THR A 203 -2.00 23.87 32.80
CA THR A 203 -1.06 24.89 33.26
C THR A 203 0.38 24.43 32.99
N LEU A 204 1.22 25.33 32.48
CA LEU A 204 2.64 25.05 32.27
C LEU A 204 3.38 25.04 33.63
N PRO A 205 4.09 23.95 33.99
CA PRO A 205 4.93 23.90 35.18
C PRO A 205 5.96 25.02 35.21
N GLU A 206 6.27 25.55 36.41
CA GLU A 206 7.22 26.66 36.57
C GLU A 206 8.60 26.33 35.98
N CYS A 207 9.07 25.10 36.18
CA CYS A 207 10.37 24.66 35.67
C CYS A 207 10.49 24.81 34.14
N LEU A 208 9.39 24.67 33.39
CA LEU A 208 9.39 24.73 31.92
C LEU A 208 9.32 26.16 31.34
N ARG A 209 9.13 27.20 32.16
CA ARG A 209 8.93 28.57 31.67
C ARG A 209 10.15 29.13 30.95
N GLU A 210 11.35 28.86 31.47
CA GLU A 210 12.60 29.31 30.86
C GLU A 210 12.79 28.68 29.48
N ALA A 211 12.62 27.35 29.37
CA ALA A 211 12.70 26.62 28.11
C ALA A 211 11.67 27.13 27.07
N LEU A 212 10.44 27.46 27.51
CA LEU A 212 9.45 28.05 26.62
C LEU A 212 9.83 29.46 26.16
N ALA A 213 10.37 30.29 27.05
CA ALA A 213 10.85 31.62 26.71
C ALA A 213 12.01 31.56 25.71
N GLU A 214 12.97 30.66 25.91
CA GLU A 214 14.10 30.43 25.00
C GLU A 214 13.59 30.01 23.61
N ARG A 215 12.68 29.03 23.55
CA ARG A 215 12.04 28.62 22.29
C ARG A 215 11.36 29.78 21.57
N ASN A 216 10.62 30.62 22.29
CA ASN A 216 9.92 31.77 21.70
C ASN A 216 10.91 32.85 21.23
N SER A 217 12.07 32.99 21.87
CA SER A 217 13.13 33.91 21.46
C SER A 217 13.87 33.45 20.19
N GLY A 218 13.89 32.14 19.90
CA GLY A 218 14.48 31.50 18.72
C GLY A 218 13.75 31.77 17.39
N THR A 219 13.15 32.95 17.24
CA THR A 219 12.42 33.33 16.03
C THR A 219 13.40 33.62 14.89
N LEU A 220 13.05 33.19 13.68
CA LEU A 220 13.77 33.44 12.43
C LEU A 220 13.74 34.94 12.02
N THR A 221 14.23 35.85 12.86
CA THR A 221 14.19 37.30 12.60
C THR A 221 15.10 37.74 11.45
N ASP A 222 16.16 36.97 11.17
CA ASP A 222 17.08 37.14 10.03
C ASP A 222 16.96 35.97 9.02
N PHE A 223 15.72 35.68 8.61
CA PHE A 223 15.45 34.66 7.61
C PHE A 223 14.62 35.26 6.46
N PRO A 224 15.21 35.46 5.28
CA PRO A 224 14.60 36.22 4.21
C PRO A 224 13.61 35.40 3.36
N TYR A 225 13.04 34.32 3.91
CA TYR A 225 12.08 33.48 3.20
C TYR A 225 10.83 33.32 4.02
N ARG A 226 9.69 33.66 3.41
CA ARG A 226 8.37 33.48 4.01
C ARG A 226 7.65 32.31 3.32
N PRO A 227 7.49 31.15 3.97
CA PRO A 227 6.69 30.05 3.42
C PRO A 227 5.25 30.51 3.17
N VAL A 228 4.73 30.16 2.00
CA VAL A 228 3.35 30.46 1.54
C VAL A 228 2.52 29.19 1.53
N LYS A 229 3.10 28.07 1.08
CA LYS A 229 2.42 26.78 0.96
C LYS A 229 3.40 25.64 1.19
N ALA A 230 3.03 24.66 2.01
CA ALA A 230 3.76 23.40 2.09
C ALA A 230 3.41 22.53 0.86
N LEU A 231 4.44 22.04 0.17
CA LEU A 231 4.30 21.16 -0.99
C LEU A 231 4.45 19.69 -0.58
N HIS A 232 5.38 19.40 0.32
CA HIS A 232 5.64 18.04 0.79
C HIS A 232 6.26 18.06 2.20
N PHE A 233 6.01 17.00 2.98
CA PHE A 233 6.66 16.78 4.27
C PHE A 233 7.22 15.37 4.34
N SER A 234 8.41 15.26 4.92
CA SER A 234 9.02 14.01 5.34
C SER A 234 9.45 14.12 6.80
N ASN A 235 9.97 13.04 7.38
CA ASN A 235 10.65 13.14 8.65
C ASN A 235 11.94 14.00 8.54
N GLY A 236 12.62 13.98 7.40
CA GLY A 236 13.82 14.78 7.18
C GLY A 236 13.58 16.30 7.13
N GLY A 237 12.33 16.76 6.96
CA GLY A 237 11.97 18.17 6.81
C GLY A 237 10.88 18.39 5.77
N GLY A 238 10.56 19.65 5.48
CA GLY A 238 9.53 20.04 4.50
C GLY A 238 10.07 20.68 3.22
N VAL A 239 9.25 20.65 2.17
CA VAL A 239 9.44 21.43 0.94
C VAL A 239 8.32 22.45 0.85
N TYR A 240 8.66 23.72 0.69
CA TYR A 240 7.73 24.84 0.73
C TYR A 240 7.85 25.68 -0.53
N LEU A 241 6.71 26.16 -1.03
CA LEU A 241 6.66 27.37 -1.85
C LEU A 241 6.82 28.56 -0.90
N ALA A 242 7.78 29.44 -1.17
CA ALA A 242 8.08 30.58 -0.33
C ALA A 242 8.31 31.85 -1.16
N THR A 243 8.23 33.00 -0.51
CA THR A 243 8.63 34.30 -1.07
C THR A 243 9.96 34.72 -0.47
N ASP A 244 10.95 35.06 -1.29
CA ASP A 244 12.14 35.78 -0.84
C ASP A 244 11.75 37.22 -0.50
N THR A 245 11.86 37.61 0.77
CA THR A 245 11.40 38.92 1.26
C THR A 245 12.30 40.07 0.82
N ARG A 246 13.52 39.78 0.33
CA ARG A 246 14.46 40.80 -0.18
C ARG A 246 14.12 41.22 -1.60
N THR A 247 13.70 40.26 -2.43
CA THR A 247 13.50 40.45 -3.88
C THR A 247 12.04 40.38 -4.30
N GLY A 248 11.17 39.80 -3.48
CA GLY A 248 9.78 39.49 -3.82
C GLY A 248 9.61 38.24 -4.69
N ALA A 249 10.69 37.53 -5.03
CA ALA A 249 10.65 36.38 -5.91
C ALA A 249 10.01 35.15 -5.25
N THR A 250 9.30 34.35 -6.03
CA THR A 250 8.82 33.03 -5.62
C THR A 250 9.96 32.02 -5.71
N VAL A 251 10.18 31.28 -4.63
CA VAL A 251 11.26 30.28 -4.51
C VAL A 251 10.72 28.97 -3.94
N LEU A 252 11.43 27.88 -4.24
CA LEU A 252 11.27 26.61 -3.54
C LEU A 252 12.25 26.58 -2.36
N LEU A 253 11.73 26.39 -1.15
CA LEU A 253 12.51 26.30 0.08
C LEU A 253 12.45 24.86 0.61
N LYS A 254 13.57 24.14 0.59
CA LYS A 254 13.70 22.79 1.17
C LYS A 254 14.34 22.91 2.55
N GLU A 255 13.71 22.31 3.55
CA GLU A 255 14.15 22.25 4.95
C GLU A 255 14.75 20.87 5.23
N ALA A 256 15.88 20.85 5.94
CA ALA A 256 16.53 19.66 6.46
C ALA A 256 16.72 19.75 7.97
N ARG A 257 16.25 18.72 8.67
CA ARG A 257 16.37 18.53 10.11
C ARG A 257 17.65 17.74 10.42
N PRO A 258 18.57 18.28 11.23
CA PRO A 258 19.76 17.53 11.66
C PRO A 258 19.38 16.22 12.35
N LEU A 259 20.16 15.17 12.07
CA LEU A 259 20.07 13.83 12.66
C LEU A 259 18.72 13.12 12.43
N ALA A 260 17.86 13.65 11.54
CA ALA A 260 16.55 13.11 11.24
C ALA A 260 16.43 12.76 9.75
N GLY A 261 15.52 11.84 9.46
CA GLY A 261 15.31 11.35 8.11
C GLY A 261 16.52 10.57 7.59
N LEU A 262 16.99 9.58 8.34
CA LEU A 262 18.12 8.75 7.91
C LEU A 262 17.76 7.99 6.62
N ASP A 263 18.71 7.92 5.68
CA ASP A 263 18.65 6.99 4.55
C ASP A 263 19.28 5.64 4.91
N ALA A 264 19.41 4.74 3.92
CA ALA A 264 19.92 3.39 4.12
C ALA A 264 21.40 3.38 4.56
N GLU A 265 22.17 4.39 4.14
CA GLU A 265 23.59 4.58 4.48
C GLU A 265 23.78 5.33 5.80
N GLY A 266 22.70 5.75 6.46
CA GLY A 266 22.72 6.49 7.72
C GLY A 266 23.00 7.99 7.58
N ALA A 267 22.99 8.54 6.36
CA ALA A 267 23.08 9.97 6.17
C ALA A 267 21.76 10.65 6.54
N ASP A 268 21.86 11.78 7.24
CA ASP A 268 20.70 12.56 7.66
C ASP A 268 20.22 13.52 6.54
N ALA A 269 19.09 14.18 6.78
CA ALA A 269 18.55 15.14 5.83
C ALA A 269 19.50 16.30 5.52
N VAL A 270 20.40 16.67 6.44
CA VAL A 270 21.34 17.79 6.25
C VAL A 270 22.49 17.37 5.34
N ALA A 271 23.03 16.16 5.50
CA ALA A 271 24.04 15.59 4.62
C ALA A 271 23.52 15.55 3.17
N ARG A 272 22.29 15.05 2.98
CA ARG A 272 21.62 15.04 1.68
C ARG A 272 21.34 16.43 1.10
N LEU A 273 20.89 17.38 1.93
CA LEU A 273 20.67 18.77 1.48
C LEU A 273 21.98 19.48 1.08
N ARG A 274 23.09 19.18 1.77
CA ARG A 274 24.42 19.68 1.40
C ARG A 274 24.89 19.09 0.07
N ASN A 275 24.61 17.81 -0.16
CA ASN A 275 24.92 17.16 -1.43
C ASN A 275 24.15 17.79 -2.59
N GLU A 276 22.83 18.01 -2.42
CA GLU A 276 22.02 18.73 -3.40
C GLU A 276 22.55 20.15 -3.66
N HIS A 277 22.96 20.88 -2.61
CA HIS A 277 23.58 22.20 -2.77
C HIS A 277 24.90 22.15 -3.56
N TRP A 278 25.76 21.17 -3.30
CA TRP A 278 27.00 20.95 -4.05
C TRP A 278 26.70 20.71 -5.54
N ALA A 279 25.76 19.81 -5.85
CA ALA A 279 25.38 19.48 -7.21
C ALA A 279 24.81 20.71 -7.96
N LEU A 280 23.87 21.45 -7.35
CA LEU A 280 23.31 22.67 -7.94
C LEU A 280 24.38 23.72 -8.26
N ARG A 281 25.37 23.91 -7.37
CA ARG A 281 26.48 24.84 -7.62
C ARG A 281 27.34 24.40 -8.79
N ARG A 282 27.61 23.10 -8.90
CA ARG A 282 28.42 22.54 -10.00
C ARG A 282 27.69 22.64 -11.35
N LEU A 283 26.37 22.53 -11.31
CA LEU A 283 25.49 22.51 -12.48
C LEU A 283 24.88 23.89 -12.81
N ALA A 284 25.29 24.94 -12.11
CA ALA A 284 24.77 26.30 -12.31
C ALA A 284 24.87 26.76 -13.77
N GLY A 285 23.81 27.37 -14.29
CA GLY A 285 23.75 27.88 -15.67
C GLY A 285 23.44 26.84 -16.74
N LEU A 286 23.00 25.62 -16.38
CA LEU A 286 22.28 24.75 -17.32
C LEU A 286 20.80 25.10 -17.31
N ASP A 287 20.18 25.14 -18.49
CA ASP A 287 18.73 25.39 -18.62
C ASP A 287 17.89 24.25 -18.00
N CYS A 288 18.47 23.05 -17.92
CA CYS A 288 17.87 21.86 -17.32
C CYS A 288 18.00 21.81 -15.78
N MET A 289 18.47 22.89 -15.15
CA MET A 289 18.64 23.00 -13.70
C MET A 289 17.94 24.24 -13.14
N PRO A 290 17.36 24.17 -11.92
CA PRO A 290 16.84 25.35 -11.24
C PRO A 290 17.95 26.36 -10.94
N ALA A 291 17.70 27.64 -11.22
CA ALA A 291 18.58 28.74 -10.87
C ALA A 291 18.51 29.08 -9.38
N HIS A 292 19.53 29.79 -8.88
CA HIS A 292 19.67 30.23 -7.48
C HIS A 292 19.78 29.08 -6.46
N ALA A 293 20.76 29.12 -5.58
CA ALA A 293 20.93 28.13 -4.51
C ALA A 293 21.54 28.81 -3.28
N GLU A 294 20.71 29.32 -2.39
CA GLU A 294 21.16 29.82 -1.08
C GLU A 294 21.00 28.70 -0.05
N PHE A 295 22.11 28.25 0.55
CA PHE A 295 22.11 27.27 1.63
C PHE A 295 22.46 27.96 2.94
N ARG A 296 21.60 27.84 3.95
CA ARG A 296 21.81 28.49 5.25
C ARG A 296 21.19 27.73 6.40
N LYS A 297 21.71 27.98 7.61
CA LYS A 297 21.10 27.55 8.86
C LYS A 297 20.03 28.56 9.28
N GLY A 298 18.85 28.07 9.67
CA GLY A 298 17.78 28.85 10.27
C GLY A 298 17.33 28.19 11.57
N HIS A 299 17.64 28.81 12.71
CA HIS A 299 17.46 28.21 14.04
C HIS A 299 18.06 26.80 14.12
N GLU A 300 17.29 25.75 14.41
CA GLU A 300 17.76 24.36 14.52
C GLU A 300 17.94 23.65 13.17
N HIS A 301 17.39 24.18 12.07
CA HIS A 301 17.31 23.47 10.78
C HIS A 301 18.17 24.12 9.69
N TYR A 302 18.41 23.38 8.61
CA TYR A 302 19.09 23.88 7.42
C TYR A 302 18.09 24.06 6.29
N TYR A 303 18.31 25.08 5.46
CA TYR A 303 17.43 25.42 4.37
C TYR A 303 18.23 25.63 3.08
N LEU A 304 17.67 25.13 1.98
CA LEU A 304 18.14 25.37 0.63
C LEU A 304 17.02 26.06 -0.15
N ALA A 305 17.24 27.31 -0.54
CA ALA A 305 16.33 28.07 -1.38
C ALA A 305 16.81 28.05 -2.83
N ARG A 306 15.91 27.72 -3.76
CA ARG A 306 16.15 27.69 -5.21
C ARG A 306 14.97 28.21 -6.02
N GLU A 307 15.15 28.38 -7.32
CA GLU A 307 14.06 28.69 -8.28
C GLU A 307 12.88 27.74 -8.06
N TYR A 308 11.68 28.32 -7.99
CA TYR A 308 10.46 27.54 -8.14
C TYR A 308 10.21 27.31 -9.63
N VAL A 309 10.36 26.06 -10.07
CA VAL A 309 10.13 25.68 -11.46
C VAL A 309 8.64 25.49 -11.69
N GLU A 310 8.05 26.34 -12.53
CA GLU A 310 6.68 26.16 -13.01
C GLU A 310 6.62 25.01 -14.01
N GLY A 311 5.91 23.93 -13.66
CA GLY A 311 5.80 22.74 -14.51
C GLY A 311 5.11 21.58 -13.82
N LYS A 312 4.86 20.50 -14.56
CA LYS A 312 4.34 19.23 -14.03
C LYS A 312 5.44 18.18 -14.03
N ALA A 313 5.40 17.25 -13.08
CA ALA A 313 6.30 16.10 -13.11
C ALA A 313 6.02 15.21 -14.33
N LEU A 314 7.06 14.64 -14.94
CA LEU A 314 6.93 13.70 -16.06
C LEU A 314 6.00 12.53 -15.70
N GLY A 315 6.05 12.05 -14.45
CA GLY A 315 5.15 11.01 -13.94
C GLY A 315 3.66 11.40 -14.03
N GLN A 316 3.33 12.66 -13.81
CA GLN A 316 1.96 13.17 -13.95
C GLN A 316 1.57 13.31 -15.43
N GLU A 317 2.47 13.86 -16.25
CA GLU A 317 2.22 14.06 -17.69
C GLU A 317 2.05 12.73 -18.44
N MET A 318 2.84 11.69 -18.10
CA MET A 318 2.62 10.35 -18.66
C MET A 318 1.27 9.77 -18.24
N GLN A 319 0.80 10.02 -17.01
CA GLN A 319 -0.48 9.50 -16.56
C GLN A 319 -1.65 10.19 -17.27
N GLU A 320 -1.56 11.50 -17.47
CA GLU A 320 -2.61 12.31 -18.10
C GLU A 320 -2.68 12.12 -19.62
N ARG A 321 -1.53 11.87 -20.29
CA ARG A 321 -1.45 11.82 -21.76
C ARG A 321 -1.41 10.42 -22.35
N ASN A 322 -1.01 9.39 -21.60
CA ASN A 322 -0.76 8.09 -22.19
C ASN A 322 -2.07 7.43 -22.67
N PRO A 323 -2.21 7.15 -23.97
CA PRO A 323 -3.43 6.58 -24.53
C PRO A 323 -3.75 5.16 -24.03
N LEU A 324 -2.78 4.44 -23.44
CA LEU A 324 -3.04 3.17 -22.74
C LEU A 324 -3.79 3.33 -21.42
N LEU A 325 -3.70 4.51 -20.81
CA LEU A 325 -4.34 4.84 -19.53
C LEU A 325 -5.62 5.67 -19.72
N ALA A 326 -5.96 6.00 -20.97
CA ALA A 326 -7.12 6.80 -21.30
C ALA A 326 -8.43 6.06 -20.94
N ALA A 327 -9.42 6.84 -20.50
CA ALA A 327 -10.75 6.32 -20.13
C ALA A 327 -11.56 5.82 -21.32
N GLU A 328 -11.38 6.49 -22.46
CA GLU A 328 -12.05 6.21 -23.71
C GLU A 328 -11.07 5.53 -24.66
N PRO A 329 -11.55 4.68 -25.59
CA PRO A 329 -10.69 4.05 -26.59
C PRO A 329 -9.91 5.09 -27.40
N ALA A 330 -8.58 5.06 -27.26
CA ALA A 330 -7.70 5.96 -27.99
C ALA A 330 -7.61 5.57 -29.47
N THR A 331 -7.48 6.57 -30.34
CA THR A 331 -7.32 6.39 -31.78
C THR A 331 -5.84 6.18 -32.14
N PRO A 332 -5.53 5.60 -33.32
CA PRO A 332 -4.13 5.51 -33.79
C PRO A 332 -3.40 6.87 -33.84
N GLU A 333 -4.11 7.97 -34.08
CA GLU A 333 -3.55 9.32 -34.05
C GLU A 333 -3.11 9.73 -32.64
N ASP A 334 -3.87 9.36 -31.61
CA ASP A 334 -3.53 9.61 -30.20
C ASP A 334 -2.24 8.87 -29.81
N PHE A 335 -2.12 7.60 -30.21
CA PHE A 335 -0.88 6.81 -30.04
C PHE A 335 0.31 7.44 -30.76
N ALA A 336 0.12 7.94 -31.98
CA ALA A 336 1.18 8.61 -32.73
C ALA A 336 1.58 9.96 -32.13
N ALA A 337 0.60 10.76 -31.67
CA ALA A 337 0.85 12.03 -31.01
C ALA A 337 1.59 11.85 -29.69
N TYR A 338 1.17 10.86 -28.88
CA TYR A 338 1.85 10.51 -27.64
C TYR A 338 3.28 10.02 -27.89
N ALA A 339 3.49 9.14 -28.87
CA ALA A 339 4.82 8.64 -29.20
C ALA A 339 5.78 9.77 -29.61
N ARG A 340 5.34 10.71 -30.45
CA ARG A 340 6.14 11.89 -30.81
C ARG A 340 6.53 12.72 -29.59
N TRP A 341 5.57 12.99 -28.70
CA TRP A 341 5.82 13.74 -27.48
C TRP A 341 6.78 13.00 -26.52
N ALA A 342 6.57 11.72 -26.31
CA ALA A 342 7.39 10.90 -25.42
C ALA A 342 8.83 10.81 -25.91
N LEU A 343 9.04 10.61 -27.22
CA LEU A 343 10.38 10.55 -27.81
C LEU A 343 11.12 11.89 -27.73
N ASP A 344 10.46 13.01 -28.06
CA ASP A 344 11.04 14.35 -27.90
C ASP A 344 11.42 14.63 -26.43
N THR A 345 10.55 14.23 -25.49
CA THR A 345 10.80 14.38 -24.06
C THR A 345 11.99 13.54 -23.60
N LEU A 346 12.08 12.28 -24.03
CA LEU A 346 13.20 11.38 -23.72
C LEU A 346 14.53 11.92 -24.28
N ASP A 347 14.53 12.47 -25.50
CA ASP A 347 15.74 13.04 -26.11
C ASP A 347 16.20 14.31 -25.37
N ARG A 348 15.27 15.13 -24.85
CA ARG A 348 15.59 16.28 -23.98
C ARG A 348 16.16 15.84 -22.64
N ILE A 349 15.59 14.80 -22.02
CA ILE A 349 16.11 14.21 -20.78
C ILE A 349 17.52 13.68 -21.00
N GLU A 350 17.74 12.88 -22.04
CA GLU A 350 19.05 12.31 -22.35
C GLU A 350 20.10 13.40 -22.59
N ARG A 351 19.74 14.47 -23.31
CA ARG A 351 20.63 15.63 -23.50
C ARG A 351 21.00 16.27 -22.17
N GLY A 352 20.01 16.50 -21.31
CA GLY A 352 20.23 17.06 -19.99
C GLY A 352 21.17 16.19 -19.15
N VAL A 353 20.92 14.88 -19.06
CA VAL A 353 21.80 13.93 -18.34
C VAL A 353 23.25 14.00 -18.85
N ARG A 354 23.45 14.07 -20.18
CA ARG A 354 24.79 14.25 -20.75
C ARG A 354 25.45 15.56 -20.34
N GLU A 355 24.70 16.66 -20.19
CA GLU A 355 25.23 17.94 -19.70
C GLU A 355 25.67 17.86 -18.24
N LEU A 356 24.95 17.10 -17.40
CA LEU A 356 25.35 16.84 -16.02
C LEU A 356 26.67 16.04 -15.97
N HIS A 357 26.74 14.96 -16.76
CA HIS A 357 27.93 14.11 -16.86
C HIS A 357 29.14 14.90 -17.37
N ALA A 358 28.95 15.79 -18.35
CA ALA A 358 30.00 16.67 -18.87
C ALA A 358 30.58 17.63 -17.81
N ARG A 359 29.82 17.90 -16.73
CA ARG A 359 30.29 18.68 -15.57
C ARG A 359 30.79 17.82 -14.42
N GLY A 360 30.87 16.51 -14.62
CA GLY A 360 31.38 15.52 -13.66
C GLY A 360 30.37 15.16 -12.58
N VAL A 361 29.07 15.33 -12.81
CA VAL A 361 28.02 14.99 -11.85
C VAL A 361 27.17 13.85 -12.41
N VAL A 362 27.02 12.80 -11.62
CA VAL A 362 26.04 11.72 -11.84
C VAL A 362 24.76 12.09 -11.10
N PHE A 363 23.61 11.96 -11.74
CA PHE A 363 22.33 12.31 -11.14
C PHE A 363 21.94 11.35 -10.01
N GLY A 364 22.06 10.05 -10.25
CA GLY A 364 22.00 8.98 -9.25
C GLY A 364 20.58 8.48 -8.92
N ASP A 365 19.55 9.28 -9.15
CA ASP A 365 18.14 8.91 -8.88
C ASP A 365 17.20 9.39 -10.00
N LEU A 366 17.52 9.03 -11.24
CA LEU A 366 16.77 9.45 -12.43
C LEU A 366 15.45 8.67 -12.54
N HIS A 367 14.32 9.33 -12.31
CA HIS A 367 12.99 8.75 -12.49
C HIS A 367 11.94 9.84 -12.79
N PRO A 368 10.71 9.49 -13.23
CA PRO A 368 9.74 10.47 -13.74
C PRO A 368 9.29 11.56 -12.76
N ASN A 369 9.42 11.37 -11.45
CA ASN A 369 9.02 12.39 -10.48
C ASN A 369 10.15 13.37 -10.15
N ASN A 370 11.39 13.07 -10.55
CA ASN A 370 12.54 13.97 -10.45
C ASN A 370 12.78 14.78 -11.74
N VAL A 371 11.86 14.69 -12.69
CA VAL A 371 11.88 15.44 -13.96
C VAL A 371 10.62 16.29 -14.05
N LEU A 372 10.77 17.62 -14.09
CA LEU A 372 9.69 18.56 -14.35
C LEU A 372 9.68 18.99 -15.82
N LEU A 373 8.49 19.10 -16.40
CA LEU A 373 8.24 19.65 -17.71
C LEU A 373 7.61 21.03 -17.57
N ARG A 374 8.33 22.06 -18.05
CA ARG A 374 7.81 23.42 -18.19
C ARG A 374 6.69 23.48 -19.25
N PRO A 375 5.82 24.51 -19.23
CA PRO A 375 4.75 24.65 -20.24
C PRO A 375 5.23 24.69 -21.70
N ASP A 376 6.47 25.12 -21.95
CA ASP A 376 7.13 25.13 -23.26
C ASP A 376 7.78 23.78 -23.64
N GLY A 377 7.65 22.77 -22.77
CA GLY A 377 8.28 21.45 -22.89
C GLY A 377 9.73 21.39 -22.41
N GLY A 378 10.27 22.46 -21.82
CA GLY A 378 11.61 22.45 -21.23
C GLY A 378 11.71 21.41 -20.09
N VAL A 379 12.78 20.63 -20.09
CA VAL A 379 13.05 19.60 -19.07
C VAL A 379 13.89 20.22 -17.95
N VAL A 380 13.49 20.03 -16.71
CA VAL A 380 14.26 20.45 -15.53
C VAL A 380 14.37 19.30 -14.53
N PHE A 381 15.59 19.00 -14.12
CA PHE A 381 15.83 18.00 -13.09
C PHE A 381 15.73 18.62 -11.70
N ILE A 382 15.15 17.88 -10.77
CA ILE A 382 14.98 18.29 -9.38
C ILE A 382 15.44 17.18 -8.44
N ASP A 383 15.69 17.52 -7.17
CA ASP A 383 16.06 16.59 -6.10
C ASP A 383 17.42 15.90 -6.34
N LEU A 384 18.51 16.68 -6.27
CA LEU A 384 19.88 16.20 -6.49
C LEU A 384 20.50 15.58 -5.22
N GLU A 385 19.68 15.10 -4.29
CA GLU A 385 20.19 14.57 -3.02
C GLU A 385 20.97 13.25 -3.17
N ALA A 386 20.70 12.49 -4.23
CA ALA A 386 21.40 11.25 -4.58
C ALA A 386 22.63 11.46 -5.49
N SER A 387 22.91 12.70 -5.91
CA SER A 387 23.94 12.96 -6.90
C SER A 387 25.35 12.68 -6.37
N SER A 388 26.27 12.34 -7.25
CA SER A 388 27.66 12.04 -6.88
C SER A 388 28.66 12.53 -7.92
N GLU A 389 29.93 12.57 -7.54
CA GLU A 389 31.01 12.85 -8.48
C GLU A 389 31.18 11.68 -9.45
N ALA A 390 31.19 11.97 -10.76
CA ALA A 390 31.33 10.94 -11.80
C ALA A 390 32.63 10.12 -11.68
N VAL A 391 33.69 10.74 -11.17
CA VAL A 391 35.00 10.10 -10.96
C VAL A 391 35.03 9.13 -9.79
N ALA A 392 34.08 9.22 -8.85
CA ALA A 392 34.06 8.38 -7.67
C ALA A 392 33.67 6.92 -7.97
N ALA A 393 33.10 6.65 -9.16
CA ALA A 393 32.52 5.35 -9.52
C ALA A 393 31.65 4.78 -8.38
N ALA A 394 30.88 5.67 -7.74
CA ALA A 394 30.09 5.31 -6.58
C ALA A 394 28.91 4.40 -7.01
N PRO A 395 28.52 3.43 -6.18
CA PRO A 395 27.26 2.74 -6.37
C PRO A 395 26.08 3.70 -6.17
N GLN A 396 24.90 3.29 -6.65
CA GLN A 396 23.67 4.03 -6.41
C GLN A 396 23.28 3.97 -4.93
N ALA A 397 23.24 5.12 -4.26
CA ALA A 397 22.86 5.22 -2.85
C ALA A 397 21.33 5.23 -2.63
N MET A 398 20.58 5.86 -3.54
CA MET A 398 19.12 5.94 -3.46
C MET A 398 18.52 5.69 -4.84
N ALA A 399 17.35 5.05 -4.85
CA ALA A 399 16.62 4.78 -6.07
C ALA A 399 15.12 4.75 -5.83
N ALA A 400 14.36 5.37 -6.73
CA ALA A 400 12.93 5.10 -6.82
C ALA A 400 12.67 3.62 -7.18
N PRO A 401 11.61 2.98 -6.62
CA PRO A 401 11.26 1.61 -6.97
C PRO A 401 11.07 1.42 -8.49
N GLY A 402 11.74 0.41 -9.05
CA GLY A 402 11.75 0.13 -10.49
C GLY A 402 12.81 0.90 -11.30
N TYR A 403 13.65 1.73 -10.65
CA TYR A 403 14.76 2.46 -11.28
C TYR A 403 16.11 2.17 -10.62
N GLN A 404 16.14 1.23 -9.68
CA GLN A 404 17.38 0.79 -9.04
C GLN A 404 18.22 -0.01 -10.04
N ALA A 405 19.44 0.46 -10.30
CA ALA A 405 20.37 -0.25 -11.15
C ALA A 405 20.84 -1.54 -10.49
N PRO A 406 21.03 -2.65 -11.26
CA PRO A 406 21.59 -3.88 -10.73
C PRO A 406 22.97 -3.67 -10.10
N VAL A 407 23.39 -4.61 -9.25
CA VAL A 407 24.75 -4.62 -8.70
C VAL A 407 25.77 -4.62 -9.83
N GLY A 408 26.79 -3.75 -9.70
CA GLY A 408 27.86 -3.59 -10.70
C GLY A 408 27.73 -2.33 -11.56
N TYR A 409 26.56 -1.69 -11.59
CA TYR A 409 26.39 -0.36 -12.18
C TYR A 409 26.92 0.71 -11.23
N THR A 410 27.80 1.58 -11.72
CA THR A 410 28.43 2.63 -10.92
C THR A 410 28.58 3.91 -11.73
N GLY A 411 28.66 5.05 -11.05
CA GLY A 411 28.84 6.35 -11.71
C GLY A 411 27.79 6.58 -12.81
N VAL A 412 28.23 6.98 -14.01
CA VAL A 412 27.35 7.32 -15.14
C VAL A 412 26.51 6.15 -15.64
N ASP A 413 26.93 4.90 -15.40
CA ASP A 413 26.17 3.72 -15.82
C ASP A 413 24.85 3.60 -15.05
N VAL A 414 24.78 4.14 -13.82
CA VAL A 414 23.53 4.20 -13.03
C VAL A 414 22.47 5.03 -13.76
N ASP A 415 22.86 6.22 -14.24
CA ASP A 415 21.94 7.09 -14.99
C ASP A 415 21.59 6.50 -16.36
N ARG A 416 22.52 5.77 -16.99
CA ARG A 416 22.26 5.05 -18.26
C ARG A 416 21.18 3.99 -18.05
N TYR A 417 21.30 3.15 -17.02
CA TYR A 417 20.31 2.14 -16.70
C TYR A 417 18.93 2.78 -16.44
N ALA A 418 18.90 3.83 -15.62
CA ALA A 418 17.68 4.57 -15.32
C ALA A 418 17.05 5.21 -16.58
N MET A 419 17.88 5.66 -17.54
CA MET A 419 17.39 6.12 -18.85
C MET A 419 16.74 4.99 -19.65
N GLY A 420 17.31 3.78 -19.64
CA GLY A 420 16.67 2.59 -20.23
C GLY A 420 15.31 2.27 -19.58
N CYS A 421 15.24 2.36 -18.24
CA CYS A 421 13.97 2.24 -17.51
C CYS A 421 12.97 3.34 -17.91
N LEU A 422 13.39 4.59 -18.06
CA LEU A 422 12.53 5.69 -18.51
C LEU A 422 11.98 5.45 -19.92
N ARG A 423 12.80 4.96 -20.85
CA ARG A 423 12.36 4.65 -22.22
C ARG A 423 11.22 3.64 -22.23
N LEU A 424 11.26 2.63 -21.36
CA LEU A 424 10.15 1.70 -21.18
C LEU A 424 8.98 2.34 -20.42
N GLY A 425 9.28 2.98 -19.29
CA GLY A 425 8.32 3.48 -18.31
C GLY A 425 7.39 4.58 -18.83
N VAL A 426 7.86 5.43 -19.76
CA VAL A 426 6.98 6.45 -20.37
C VAL A 426 5.88 5.83 -21.22
N PHE A 427 6.09 4.66 -21.83
CA PHE A 427 5.05 3.98 -22.60
C PHE A 427 4.28 2.97 -21.75
N LEU A 428 4.99 2.25 -20.87
CA LEU A 428 4.43 1.19 -20.05
C LEU A 428 4.92 1.33 -18.60
N PRO A 429 4.13 1.95 -17.70
CA PRO A 429 4.54 2.28 -16.34
C PRO A 429 4.51 1.04 -15.40
N LEU A 430 5.32 0.02 -15.72
CA LEU A 430 5.49 -1.24 -14.98
C LEU A 430 6.97 -1.54 -14.69
N THR A 431 7.80 -0.51 -14.53
CA THR A 431 9.26 -0.68 -14.36
C THR A 431 9.62 -1.48 -13.11
N GLN A 432 8.75 -1.55 -12.10
CA GLN A 432 8.93 -2.38 -10.90
C GLN A 432 9.02 -3.88 -11.21
N ALA A 433 8.49 -4.33 -12.35
CA ALA A 433 8.58 -5.72 -12.77
C ALA A 433 9.93 -6.07 -13.42
N LEU A 434 10.72 -5.09 -13.89
CA LEU A 434 11.98 -5.34 -14.59
C LEU A 434 12.99 -6.18 -13.79
N PRO A 435 13.20 -5.95 -12.48
CA PRO A 435 14.17 -6.75 -11.71
C PRO A 435 13.79 -8.22 -11.53
N TRP A 436 12.55 -8.60 -11.82
CA TRP A 436 12.05 -9.95 -11.55
C TRP A 436 12.40 -10.98 -12.63
N SER A 437 12.72 -10.53 -13.85
CA SER A 437 13.11 -11.42 -14.94
C SER A 437 13.74 -10.62 -16.08
N ALA A 438 14.81 -11.15 -16.65
CA ALA A 438 15.46 -10.56 -17.83
C ALA A 438 14.49 -10.44 -19.04
N ASP A 439 13.49 -11.32 -19.12
CA ASP A 439 12.52 -11.33 -20.21
C ASP A 439 11.54 -10.16 -20.15
N LYS A 440 11.43 -9.47 -19.00
CA LYS A 440 10.44 -8.39 -18.81
C LYS A 440 10.69 -7.21 -19.72
N ALA A 441 11.95 -6.85 -19.91
CA ALA A 441 12.33 -5.79 -20.86
C ALA A 441 11.86 -6.14 -22.28
N GLU A 442 12.06 -7.39 -22.72
CA GLU A 442 11.64 -7.85 -24.04
C GLU A 442 10.11 -7.92 -24.19
N GLN A 443 9.40 -8.37 -23.16
CA GLN A 443 7.93 -8.35 -23.15
C GLN A 443 7.38 -6.92 -23.29
N PHE A 444 8.00 -5.96 -22.60
CA PHE A 444 7.61 -4.55 -22.66
C PHE A 444 7.94 -3.97 -24.04
N LEU A 445 9.12 -4.24 -24.58
CA LEU A 445 9.51 -3.82 -25.93
C LEU A 445 8.58 -4.38 -27.01
N ALA A 446 8.17 -5.64 -26.91
CA ALA A 446 7.23 -6.25 -27.85
C ALA A 446 5.85 -5.57 -27.81
N LEU A 447 5.37 -5.21 -26.62
CA LEU A 447 4.12 -4.46 -26.48
C LEU A 447 4.25 -3.03 -27.02
N ILE A 448 5.33 -2.33 -26.66
CA ILE A 448 5.56 -0.94 -27.04
C ILE A 448 5.68 -0.82 -28.56
N THR A 449 6.50 -1.64 -29.21
CA THR A 449 6.72 -1.59 -30.67
C THR A 449 5.49 -2.01 -31.47
N ARG A 450 4.60 -2.83 -30.89
CA ARG A 450 3.32 -3.19 -31.50
C ARG A 450 2.29 -2.07 -31.40
N VAL A 451 2.27 -1.33 -30.30
CA VAL A 451 1.19 -0.37 -29.96
C VAL A 451 1.55 1.06 -30.37
N PHE A 452 2.80 1.47 -30.18
CA PHE A 452 3.26 2.82 -30.43
C PHE A 452 4.15 2.86 -31.68
N PRO A 453 4.02 3.89 -32.55
CA PRO A 453 4.87 4.05 -33.71
C PRO A 453 6.24 4.62 -33.29
N VAL A 454 7.05 3.79 -32.62
CA VAL A 454 8.42 4.12 -32.23
C VAL A 454 9.41 3.82 -33.38
N PRO A 455 10.57 4.50 -33.45
CA PRO A 455 11.61 4.22 -34.43
C PRO A 455 12.13 2.78 -34.40
N GLU A 456 12.62 2.27 -35.54
CA GLU A 456 13.13 0.89 -35.67
C GLU A 456 14.30 0.58 -34.71
N ASP A 457 15.12 1.58 -34.40
CA ASP A 457 16.27 1.47 -33.49
C ASP A 457 15.90 1.61 -32.00
N PHE A 458 14.64 1.92 -31.66
CA PHE A 458 14.20 2.16 -30.28
C PHE A 458 14.52 0.98 -29.35
N ALA A 459 14.22 -0.25 -29.80
CA ALA A 459 14.51 -1.45 -29.03
C ALA A 459 16.01 -1.68 -28.84
N GLY A 460 16.84 -1.31 -29.82
CA GLY A 460 18.30 -1.35 -29.72
C GLY A 460 18.79 -0.42 -28.62
N ARG A 461 18.36 0.86 -28.65
CA ARG A 461 18.73 1.87 -27.64
C ARG A 461 18.36 1.44 -26.22
N VAL A 462 17.17 0.87 -26.02
CA VAL A 462 16.74 0.38 -24.70
C VAL A 462 17.65 -0.75 -24.21
N ARG A 463 17.98 -1.72 -25.08
CA ARG A 463 18.88 -2.82 -24.72
C ARG A 463 20.28 -2.33 -24.39
N ASP A 464 20.80 -1.38 -25.15
CA ASP A 464 22.12 -0.79 -24.92
C ASP A 464 22.16 -0.04 -23.58
N ASP A 465 21.10 0.71 -23.25
CA ASP A 465 21.02 1.46 -21.99
C ASP A 465 20.91 0.51 -20.77
N LEU A 466 20.15 -0.58 -20.89
CA LEU A 466 19.96 -1.60 -19.85
C LEU A 466 21.08 -2.66 -19.81
N ALA A 467 22.03 -2.63 -20.74
CA ALA A 467 23.12 -3.60 -20.79
C ALA A 467 24.14 -3.34 -19.68
N PRO A 468 24.72 -4.39 -19.07
CA PRO A 468 25.76 -4.23 -18.07
C PRO A 468 27.01 -3.57 -18.68
N PRO A 469 27.76 -2.77 -17.89
CA PRO A 469 28.98 -2.12 -18.37
C PRO A 469 30.06 -3.14 -18.81
N ALA A 470 30.86 -2.76 -19.80
CA ALA A 470 31.89 -3.64 -20.36
C ALA A 470 32.92 -4.03 -19.28
N GLY A 471 33.07 -5.35 -19.04
CA GLY A 471 34.02 -5.90 -18.07
C GLY A 471 33.40 -6.36 -16.74
N SER A 472 32.10 -6.15 -16.50
CA SER A 472 31.41 -6.81 -15.38
C SER A 472 31.12 -8.28 -15.76
N ALA A 473 31.74 -9.24 -15.07
CA ALA A 473 31.39 -10.64 -15.23
C ALA A 473 29.91 -10.84 -14.85
N SER A 474 29.15 -11.55 -15.68
CA SER A 474 27.76 -11.93 -15.41
C SER A 474 27.71 -12.83 -14.17
N HIS A 475 27.35 -12.26 -13.02
CA HIS A 475 26.80 -13.06 -11.93
C HIS A 475 25.33 -13.30 -12.24
N GLU A 476 25.04 -14.45 -12.86
CA GLU A 476 23.71 -15.04 -12.85
C GLU A 476 23.33 -15.36 -11.41
N GLY A 477 22.72 -14.38 -10.77
CA GLY A 477 22.18 -14.45 -9.43
C GLY A 477 21.19 -13.32 -9.28
N THR A 478 19.95 -13.57 -9.70
CA THR A 478 18.79 -12.71 -9.41
C THR A 478 18.63 -12.61 -7.90
N VAL A 479 19.27 -11.62 -7.28
CA VAL A 479 18.94 -11.18 -5.93
C VAL A 479 17.74 -10.24 -6.08
N PRO A 480 16.58 -10.54 -5.47
CA PRO A 480 15.43 -9.63 -5.50
C PRO A 480 15.82 -8.28 -4.87
N PRO A 481 15.18 -7.16 -5.26
CA PRO A 481 15.63 -5.83 -4.85
C PRO A 481 15.45 -5.66 -3.34
N GLY A 482 16.59 -5.47 -2.67
CA GLY A 482 16.72 -5.27 -1.23
C GLY A 482 18.19 -5.06 -0.89
N GLY A 483 18.53 -3.87 -0.37
CA GLY A 483 19.89 -3.35 -0.29
C GLY A 483 20.92 -4.24 0.39
N ALA A 484 22.17 -4.08 -0.08
CA ALA A 484 23.36 -4.69 0.46
C ALA A 484 23.65 -4.19 1.88
N GLY A 485 23.84 -5.12 2.81
CA GLY A 485 24.57 -4.88 4.07
C GLY A 485 25.97 -5.49 3.96
N PRO A 486 27.00 -4.91 4.60
CA PRO A 486 28.33 -5.50 4.64
C PRO A 486 28.32 -6.67 5.63
N ALA A 487 28.67 -7.86 5.14
CA ALA A 487 28.97 -9.00 6.00
C ALA A 487 30.46 -9.03 6.30
N GLU A 488 30.83 -8.84 7.57
CA GLU A 488 32.05 -9.41 8.13
C GLU A 488 31.66 -10.27 9.33
N THR A 489 31.73 -11.59 9.18
CA THR A 489 32.32 -12.47 10.20
C THR A 489 32.77 -13.78 9.57
N ASP A 490 34.04 -14.07 9.85
CA ASP A 490 34.86 -15.21 9.50
C ASP A 490 34.32 -16.54 10.09
N VAL A 491 34.04 -17.54 9.25
CA VAL A 491 33.95 -18.97 9.67
C VAL A 491 34.46 -19.88 8.55
N SER A 492 35.49 -20.67 8.88
CA SER A 492 36.18 -21.66 8.03
C SER A 492 35.32 -22.90 7.64
N PRO A 493 35.75 -23.69 6.63
CA PRO A 493 34.85 -24.44 5.74
C PRO A 493 34.62 -25.91 6.13
N GLY A 494 33.41 -26.40 5.85
CA GLY A 494 33.02 -27.80 6.01
C GLY A 494 31.97 -28.26 4.99
N SER A 495 32.45 -28.68 3.81
CA SER A 495 31.92 -29.77 2.96
C SER A 495 30.41 -29.86 2.67
N ALA A 496 29.99 -29.45 1.47
CA ALA A 496 29.61 -30.37 0.37
C ALA A 496 29.14 -29.56 -0.86
N ALA A 497 29.93 -29.57 -1.93
CA ALA A 497 29.56 -28.98 -3.22
C ALA A 497 28.61 -29.91 -3.99
N PRO A 498 27.61 -29.40 -4.74
CA PRO A 498 27.07 -30.10 -5.89
C PRO A 498 27.86 -29.73 -7.17
N ALA A 499 27.99 -30.74 -8.02
CA ALA A 499 28.84 -30.79 -9.18
C ALA A 499 28.35 -29.94 -10.37
N SER A 500 29.34 -29.41 -11.09
CA SER A 500 29.38 -28.96 -12.49
C SER A 500 28.07 -28.74 -13.25
N ALA A 501 27.85 -27.47 -13.59
CA ALA A 501 27.01 -27.01 -14.68
C ALA A 501 27.49 -27.56 -16.03
N ALA A 502 26.64 -28.34 -16.69
CA ALA A 502 26.69 -28.57 -18.13
C ALA A 502 25.25 -28.75 -18.64
N GLY A 503 24.77 -27.75 -19.41
CA GLY A 503 23.53 -27.84 -20.19
C GLY A 503 22.25 -27.53 -19.43
N ILE A 504 22.05 -26.28 -19.01
CA ILE A 504 20.71 -25.78 -18.67
C ILE A 504 20.26 -24.90 -19.84
N SER A 505 19.35 -25.43 -20.65
CA SER A 505 18.52 -24.66 -21.58
C SER A 505 17.92 -23.47 -20.82
N ALA A 506 17.90 -22.28 -21.44
CA ALA A 506 17.17 -21.13 -20.90
C ALA A 506 15.78 -21.58 -20.40
N PRO A 507 15.37 -21.22 -19.18
CA PRO A 507 14.08 -21.64 -18.65
C PRO A 507 12.98 -21.14 -19.58
N ALA A 508 12.02 -22.02 -19.90
CA ALA A 508 10.84 -21.65 -20.67
C ALA A 508 10.13 -20.45 -20.02
N PRO A 509 9.50 -19.55 -20.80
CA PRO A 509 8.82 -18.39 -20.26
C PRO A 509 7.81 -18.80 -19.18
N SER A 510 7.74 -18.03 -18.09
CA SER A 510 6.82 -18.30 -16.98
C SER A 510 5.35 -18.28 -17.42
N TRP A 511 5.02 -17.56 -18.49
CA TRP A 511 3.68 -17.44 -19.04
C TRP A 511 3.70 -17.52 -20.58
N PRO A 512 2.75 -18.22 -21.23
CA PRO A 512 2.71 -18.28 -22.70
C PRO A 512 2.48 -16.90 -23.33
N ALA A 513 3.23 -16.55 -24.39
CA ALA A 513 3.14 -15.24 -25.02
C ALA A 513 1.76 -14.91 -25.62
N ALA A 514 1.04 -15.94 -26.10
CA ALA A 514 -0.33 -15.82 -26.59
C ALA A 514 -1.39 -15.99 -25.49
N GLY A 515 -0.96 -16.19 -24.24
CA GLY A 515 -1.81 -16.62 -23.13
C GLY A 515 -2.07 -18.14 -23.14
N PRO A 516 -2.52 -18.72 -22.02
CA PRO A 516 -2.95 -20.12 -21.99
C PRO A 516 -4.20 -20.33 -22.84
N ASP A 517 -4.25 -21.48 -23.52
CA ASP A 517 -5.44 -22.01 -24.16
C ASP A 517 -5.97 -23.22 -23.38
N ALA A 518 -7.08 -23.80 -23.84
CA ALA A 518 -7.72 -24.93 -23.17
C ALA A 518 -6.83 -26.19 -23.12
N GLU A 519 -5.91 -26.37 -24.07
CA GLU A 519 -5.04 -27.54 -24.15
C GLU A 519 -3.87 -27.43 -23.17
N GLY A 520 -3.23 -26.27 -23.09
CA GLY A 520 -2.13 -26.00 -22.16
C GLY A 520 -2.56 -25.67 -20.73
N TRP A 521 -3.83 -25.34 -20.51
CA TRP A 521 -4.33 -24.92 -19.20
C TRP A 521 -4.16 -25.95 -18.08
N PRO A 522 -4.46 -27.26 -18.25
CA PRO A 522 -4.34 -28.22 -17.15
C PRO A 522 -2.96 -28.26 -16.50
N GLU A 523 -1.89 -28.19 -17.31
CA GLU A 523 -0.51 -28.18 -16.82
C GLU A 523 -0.15 -26.83 -16.18
N LEU A 524 -0.57 -25.70 -16.77
CA LEU A 524 -0.33 -24.39 -16.18
C LEU A 524 -1.07 -24.22 -14.85
N ARG A 525 -2.32 -24.70 -14.77
CA ARG A 525 -3.15 -24.73 -13.56
C ARG A 525 -2.45 -25.49 -12.44
N ARG A 526 -1.92 -26.69 -12.74
CA ARG A 526 -1.16 -27.50 -11.80
C ARG A 526 0.07 -26.75 -11.29
N ARG A 527 0.86 -26.14 -12.19
CA ARG A 527 2.06 -25.37 -11.80
C ARG A 527 1.73 -24.16 -10.92
N LEU A 528 0.66 -23.42 -11.22
CA LEU A 528 0.19 -22.31 -10.38
C LEU A 528 -0.23 -22.80 -8.99
N ALA A 529 -1.00 -23.88 -8.93
CA ALA A 529 -1.44 -24.50 -7.69
C ALA A 529 -0.27 -24.99 -6.84
N ASP A 530 0.67 -25.71 -7.43
CA ASP A 530 1.88 -26.20 -6.76
C ASP A 530 2.72 -25.03 -6.21
N GLY A 531 2.84 -23.93 -6.97
CA GLY A 531 3.52 -22.71 -6.52
C GLY A 531 2.85 -22.04 -5.32
N ILE A 532 1.51 -21.99 -5.30
CA ILE A 532 0.74 -21.47 -4.16
C ILE A 532 0.95 -22.36 -2.93
N LEU A 533 0.80 -23.68 -3.08
CA LEU A 533 0.94 -24.64 -1.99
C LEU A 533 2.36 -24.64 -1.41
N ALA A 534 3.38 -24.54 -2.26
CA ALA A 534 4.78 -24.47 -1.85
C ALA A 534 5.13 -23.18 -1.08
N ALA A 535 4.36 -22.11 -1.25
CA ALA A 535 4.54 -20.85 -0.52
C ALA A 535 3.94 -20.87 0.89
N ALA A 536 3.21 -21.92 1.27
CA ALA A 536 2.58 -22.03 2.59
C ALA A 536 3.63 -22.08 3.72
N THR A 537 3.28 -21.50 4.86
CA THR A 537 4.12 -21.43 6.07
C THR A 537 3.37 -21.94 7.32
N PRO A 538 3.06 -23.26 7.41
CA PRO A 538 2.26 -23.81 8.52
C PRO A 538 2.81 -23.54 9.92
N GLY A 539 4.13 -23.30 10.04
CA GLY A 539 4.77 -22.96 11.32
C GLY A 539 4.51 -21.53 11.83
N ARG A 540 3.89 -20.66 11.03
CA ARG A 540 3.55 -19.28 11.43
C ARG A 540 2.15 -19.19 12.01
N ALA A 541 1.96 -18.40 13.06
CA ALA A 541 0.64 -18.19 13.66
C ALA A 541 -0.12 -17.00 13.05
N ASP A 542 0.58 -16.06 12.42
CA ASP A 542 0.02 -14.82 11.89
C ASP A 542 -0.56 -14.96 10.48
N ARG A 543 0.05 -15.80 9.62
CA ARG A 543 -0.43 -16.12 8.27
C ARG A 543 0.04 -17.51 7.82
N LEU A 544 -0.74 -18.16 6.95
CA LEU A 544 -0.34 -19.41 6.29
C LEU A 544 0.27 -19.14 4.92
N TYR A 545 -0.47 -18.44 4.05
CA TYR A 545 -0.01 -18.10 2.71
C TYR A 545 0.41 -16.62 2.67
N PRO A 546 1.54 -16.28 2.03
CA PRO A 546 1.97 -14.90 1.89
C PRO A 546 1.10 -14.14 0.88
N GLY A 547 0.52 -13.02 1.32
CA GLY A 547 -0.33 -12.16 0.51
C GLY A 547 0.01 -10.68 0.65
N ASP A 548 -0.98 -9.84 0.43
CA ASP A 548 -0.94 -8.39 0.57
C ASP A 548 -0.62 -7.93 2.01
N ILE A 549 -0.13 -6.71 2.15
CA ILE A 549 0.21 -6.11 3.45
C ILE A 549 -1.00 -5.97 4.38
N GLU A 550 -2.22 -5.95 3.84
CA GLU A 550 -3.46 -5.93 4.62
C GLU A 550 -3.60 -7.17 5.54
N GLN A 551 -2.89 -8.29 5.27
CA GLN A 551 -2.83 -9.45 6.19
C GLN A 551 -2.29 -9.10 7.59
N PHE A 552 -1.48 -8.04 7.69
CA PHE A 552 -0.84 -7.60 8.92
C PHE A 552 -1.60 -6.48 9.63
N HIS A 553 -2.71 -6.02 9.04
CA HIS A 553 -3.55 -4.99 9.61
C HIS A 553 -4.73 -5.63 10.34
N GLY A 554 -4.66 -5.68 11.68
CA GLY A 554 -5.71 -6.25 12.53
C GLY A 554 -5.45 -7.71 12.95
N GLN A 555 -6.15 -8.15 13.99
CA GLN A 555 -6.00 -9.52 14.49
C GLN A 555 -6.64 -10.53 13.53
N GLY A 556 -5.86 -11.53 13.10
CA GLY A 556 -6.35 -12.60 12.23
C GLY A 556 -6.39 -12.27 10.73
N GLY A 557 -5.75 -11.19 10.29
CA GLY A 557 -5.73 -10.80 8.86
C GLY A 557 -5.17 -11.87 7.92
N GLY A 558 -4.25 -12.73 8.39
CA GLY A 558 -3.73 -13.86 7.61
C GLY A 558 -4.71 -15.03 7.40
N ALA A 559 -5.92 -14.99 7.99
CA ALA A 559 -6.92 -16.05 7.86
C ALA A 559 -8.12 -15.69 6.96
N ASN A 560 -8.37 -14.39 6.72
CA ASN A 560 -9.58 -13.91 6.04
C ASN A 560 -9.70 -14.31 4.55
N LEU A 561 -10.83 -13.95 3.92
CA LEU A 561 -11.16 -14.35 2.56
C LEU A 561 -10.44 -13.51 1.49
N ALA A 562 -10.25 -12.20 1.69
CA ALA A 562 -9.62 -11.35 0.69
C ALA A 562 -8.11 -11.61 0.58
N PHE A 563 -7.41 -11.51 1.70
CA PHE A 563 -5.96 -11.49 1.75
C PHE A 563 -5.38 -12.72 2.44
N GLY A 564 -6.19 -13.47 3.21
CA GLY A 564 -5.74 -14.57 4.03
C GLY A 564 -5.94 -15.97 3.44
N ALA A 565 -5.71 -16.96 4.30
CA ALA A 565 -5.73 -18.37 3.95
C ALA A 565 -7.09 -18.85 3.43
N ALA A 566 -8.22 -18.38 3.98
CA ALA A 566 -9.55 -18.80 3.54
C ALA A 566 -9.77 -18.55 2.05
N GLY A 567 -9.33 -17.39 1.53
CA GLY A 567 -9.43 -17.05 0.11
C GLY A 567 -8.60 -17.96 -0.78
N VAL A 568 -7.36 -18.25 -0.35
CA VAL A 568 -6.43 -19.11 -1.09
C VAL A 568 -6.98 -20.53 -1.19
N VAL A 569 -7.36 -21.14 -0.05
CA VAL A 569 -7.86 -22.52 -0.05
C VAL A 569 -9.18 -22.65 -0.81
N TRP A 570 -10.04 -21.64 -0.74
CA TRP A 570 -11.28 -21.60 -1.50
C TRP A 570 -11.01 -21.54 -3.00
N ALA A 571 -10.14 -20.64 -3.47
CA ALA A 571 -9.79 -20.55 -4.89
C ALA A 571 -9.14 -21.84 -5.43
N LEU A 572 -8.25 -22.48 -4.66
CA LEU A 572 -7.67 -23.77 -5.00
C LEU A 572 -8.75 -24.85 -5.17
N SER A 573 -9.70 -24.92 -4.24
CA SER A 573 -10.82 -25.87 -4.30
C SER A 573 -11.72 -25.63 -5.53
N GLN A 574 -12.04 -24.37 -5.86
CA GLN A 574 -12.82 -24.03 -7.07
C GLN A 574 -12.11 -24.45 -8.36
N ALA A 575 -10.77 -24.38 -8.38
CA ALA A 575 -9.93 -24.87 -9.48
C ALA A 575 -9.78 -26.41 -9.52
N GLY A 576 -10.38 -27.13 -8.56
CA GLY A 576 -10.30 -28.59 -8.45
C GLY A 576 -8.98 -29.10 -7.88
N VAL A 577 -8.28 -28.27 -7.11
CA VAL A 577 -7.02 -28.63 -6.43
C VAL A 577 -7.33 -29.11 -5.02
N GLU A 578 -6.77 -30.26 -4.65
CA GLU A 578 -6.85 -30.79 -3.29
C GLU A 578 -5.91 -29.99 -2.37
N VAL A 579 -6.45 -29.50 -1.26
CA VAL A 579 -5.71 -28.72 -0.26
C VAL A 579 -5.22 -29.67 0.85
N PRO A 580 -3.94 -29.60 1.26
CA PRO A 580 -3.43 -30.42 2.37
C PRO A 580 -4.22 -30.23 3.67
N GLU A 581 -4.48 -31.33 4.38
CA GLU A 581 -5.23 -31.33 5.64
C GLU A 581 -4.59 -30.39 6.69
N GLU A 582 -3.26 -30.36 6.78
CA GLU A 582 -2.51 -29.44 7.65
C GLU A 582 -2.88 -27.96 7.42
N HIS A 583 -3.17 -27.57 6.18
CA HIS A 583 -3.53 -26.19 5.85
C HIS A 583 -4.96 -25.86 6.28
N LEU A 584 -5.86 -26.85 6.23
CA LEU A 584 -7.24 -26.72 6.72
C LEU A 584 -7.26 -26.64 8.25
N ASP A 585 -6.47 -27.50 8.91
CA ASP A 585 -6.29 -27.48 10.37
C ASP A 585 -5.73 -26.15 10.84
N TRP A 586 -4.73 -25.62 10.13
CA TRP A 586 -4.18 -24.29 10.39
C TRP A 586 -5.27 -23.21 10.29
N LEU A 587 -6.10 -23.24 9.24
CA LEU A 587 -7.14 -22.24 9.04
C LEU A 587 -8.17 -22.29 10.18
N VAL A 588 -8.60 -23.48 10.58
CA VAL A 588 -9.53 -23.65 11.71
C VAL A 588 -8.92 -23.10 13.00
N ALA A 589 -7.66 -23.44 13.31
CA ALA A 589 -6.96 -22.92 14.48
C ALA A 589 -6.73 -21.39 14.43
N ALA A 590 -6.54 -20.83 13.24
CA ALA A 590 -6.36 -19.38 13.08
C ALA A 590 -7.62 -18.57 13.39
N CYS A 591 -8.79 -19.18 13.25
CA CYS A 591 -10.07 -18.52 13.52
C CYS A 591 -10.24 -18.07 14.97
N GLU A 592 -9.52 -18.66 15.93
CA GLU A 592 -9.53 -18.20 17.33
C GLU A 592 -9.04 -16.75 17.49
N ARG A 593 -8.22 -16.27 16.54
CA ARG A 593 -7.61 -14.93 16.55
C ARG A 593 -8.39 -13.90 15.71
N VAL A 594 -9.47 -14.31 15.06
CA VAL A 594 -10.27 -13.44 14.18
C VAL A 594 -11.47 -12.91 14.95
N ASP A 595 -11.55 -11.59 15.03
CA ASP A 595 -12.62 -10.88 15.75
C ASP A 595 -13.59 -10.13 14.82
N ALA A 596 -13.14 -9.77 13.61
CA ALA A 596 -13.96 -9.02 12.65
C ALA A 596 -15.11 -9.89 12.11
N PRO A 597 -16.36 -9.38 12.02
CA PRO A 597 -17.50 -10.17 11.54
C PRO A 597 -17.65 -10.17 10.01
N GLY A 598 -16.93 -9.32 9.27
CA GLY A 598 -17.16 -9.06 7.85
C GLY A 598 -16.95 -10.24 6.90
N PHE A 599 -17.33 -10.06 5.64
CA PHE A 599 -17.26 -11.12 4.63
C PHE A 599 -15.87 -11.25 4.02
N TYR A 600 -15.23 -10.15 3.60
CA TYR A 600 -13.91 -10.25 2.97
C TYR A 600 -12.76 -10.22 3.98
N ASP A 601 -12.98 -9.61 5.15
CA ASP A 601 -11.96 -9.38 6.19
C ASP A 601 -12.22 -10.13 7.50
N GLY A 602 -13.27 -10.94 7.59
CA GLY A 602 -13.75 -11.47 8.86
C GLY A 602 -14.33 -12.88 8.84
N LEU A 603 -14.98 -13.22 9.95
CA LEU A 603 -15.51 -14.53 10.28
C LEU A 603 -16.57 -15.03 9.28
N CYS A 604 -17.41 -14.14 8.73
CA CYS A 604 -18.44 -14.54 7.77
C CYS A 604 -17.82 -15.12 6.48
N GLY A 605 -16.73 -14.54 5.98
CA GLY A 605 -16.02 -15.08 4.82
C GLY A 605 -15.34 -16.41 5.08
N ILE A 606 -14.74 -16.55 6.26
CA ILE A 606 -14.08 -17.78 6.66
C ILE A 606 -15.12 -18.91 6.82
N ALA A 607 -16.26 -18.61 7.44
CA ALA A 607 -17.38 -19.55 7.55
C ALA A 607 -17.88 -19.98 6.16
N PHE A 608 -18.05 -19.04 5.23
CA PHE A 608 -18.42 -19.34 3.84
C PHE A 608 -17.39 -20.27 3.17
N ALA A 609 -16.10 -19.95 3.25
CA ALA A 609 -15.05 -20.77 2.64
C ALA A 609 -15.01 -22.20 3.21
N LEU A 610 -15.07 -22.35 4.54
CA LEU A 610 -15.09 -23.65 5.21
C LEU A 610 -16.33 -24.47 4.83
N ASP A 611 -17.48 -23.82 4.71
CA ASP A 611 -18.73 -24.47 4.29
C ASP A 611 -18.68 -24.99 2.85
N GLU A 612 -18.09 -24.22 1.93
CA GLU A 612 -17.86 -24.62 0.54
C GLU A 612 -16.82 -25.75 0.43
N LEU A 613 -15.86 -25.81 1.36
CA LEU A 613 -14.90 -26.92 1.50
C LEU A 613 -15.51 -28.17 2.16
N GLY A 614 -16.77 -28.11 2.63
CA GLY A 614 -17.45 -29.22 3.30
C GLY A 614 -17.18 -29.33 4.81
N LEU A 615 -16.41 -28.41 5.41
CA LEU A 615 -16.12 -28.33 6.85
C LEU A 615 -17.26 -27.63 7.60
N ARG A 616 -18.44 -28.27 7.58
CA ARG A 616 -19.70 -27.67 8.04
C ARG A 616 -19.74 -27.32 9.53
N ALA A 617 -19.21 -28.18 10.40
CA ALA A 617 -19.28 -27.95 11.84
C ALA A 617 -18.46 -26.71 12.26
N PRO A 618 -17.18 -26.56 11.86
CA PRO A 618 -16.42 -25.33 12.07
C PRO A 618 -17.10 -24.10 11.45
N ALA A 619 -17.61 -24.20 10.22
CA ALA A 619 -18.28 -23.08 9.55
C ALA A 619 -19.47 -22.54 10.35
N ARG A 620 -20.30 -23.45 10.90
CA ARG A 620 -21.46 -23.06 11.72
C ARG A 620 -21.05 -22.41 13.04
N GLU A 621 -20.02 -22.93 13.71
CA GLU A 621 -19.50 -22.33 14.94
C GLU A 621 -19.02 -20.89 14.72
N LEU A 622 -18.27 -20.66 13.64
CA LEU A 622 -17.79 -19.32 13.29
C LEU A 622 -18.92 -18.35 12.99
N LEU A 623 -19.99 -18.82 12.36
CA LEU A 623 -21.15 -17.99 12.07
C LEU A 623 -21.89 -17.56 13.35
N GLU A 624 -22.01 -18.44 14.35
CA GLU A 624 -22.57 -18.08 15.67
C GLU A 624 -21.66 -17.10 16.44
N ARG A 625 -20.33 -17.29 16.36
CA ARG A 625 -19.35 -16.35 16.93
C ARG A 625 -19.44 -14.99 16.26
N ALA A 626 -19.53 -14.96 14.94
CA ALA A 626 -19.72 -13.73 14.18
C ALA A 626 -21.03 -13.05 14.64
N ALA A 627 -22.10 -13.81 14.86
CA ALA A 627 -23.39 -13.30 15.32
C ALA A 627 -23.31 -12.56 16.65
N ALA A 628 -22.59 -13.13 17.61
CA ALA A 628 -22.32 -12.47 18.88
C ALA A 628 -21.54 -11.16 18.70
N ARG A 629 -20.56 -11.14 17.78
CA ARG A 629 -19.73 -9.95 17.54
C ARG A 629 -20.49 -8.84 16.84
N TRP A 630 -21.14 -9.09 15.71
CA TRP A 630 -21.85 -8.03 14.99
C TRP A 630 -23.05 -7.51 15.78
N THR A 631 -23.67 -8.32 16.65
CA THR A 631 -24.70 -7.84 17.58
C THR A 631 -24.11 -6.85 18.61
N ALA A 632 -22.89 -7.10 19.08
CA ALA A 632 -22.22 -6.22 20.04
C ALA A 632 -21.76 -4.89 19.43
N VAL A 633 -21.36 -4.88 18.15
CA VAL A 633 -20.86 -3.69 17.44
C VAL A 633 -21.87 -3.14 16.42
N ASP A 634 -23.12 -3.55 16.49
CA ASP A 634 -24.16 -3.30 15.48
C ASP A 634 -24.33 -1.82 15.15
N ALA A 635 -24.15 -0.92 16.11
CA ALA A 635 -24.25 0.53 15.88
C ALA A 635 -23.10 1.10 15.02
N ASP A 636 -21.94 0.44 15.03
CA ASP A 636 -20.68 0.91 14.43
C ASP A 636 -20.31 0.20 13.13
N LEU A 637 -21.08 -0.81 12.70
CA LEU A 637 -20.89 -1.49 11.42
C LEU A 637 -21.20 -0.54 10.25
N ASP A 638 -20.38 -0.62 9.20
CA ASP A 638 -20.70 0.00 7.92
C ASP A 638 -21.66 -0.88 7.10
N ASP A 639 -22.10 -0.36 5.94
CA ASP A 639 -23.05 -1.02 5.06
C ASP A 639 -22.37 -1.72 3.87
N SER A 640 -21.07 -1.97 3.94
CA SER A 640 -20.29 -2.52 2.83
C SER A 640 -20.50 -4.02 2.63
N LEU A 641 -20.17 -4.51 1.43
CA LEU A 641 -19.99 -5.94 1.16
C LEU A 641 -18.73 -6.47 1.85
N PHE A 642 -17.70 -5.64 1.99
CA PHE A 642 -16.40 -6.02 2.51
C PHE A 642 -16.43 -6.38 4.00
N SER A 643 -16.73 -5.39 4.86
CA SER A 643 -16.69 -5.51 6.31
C SER A 643 -18.09 -5.52 6.94
N GLY A 644 -19.09 -5.05 6.19
CA GLY A 644 -20.33 -4.51 6.73
C GLY A 644 -21.56 -5.40 6.61
N ARG A 645 -22.71 -4.75 6.84
CA ARG A 645 -24.04 -5.39 6.89
C ARG A 645 -24.38 -6.16 5.62
N ALA A 646 -24.02 -5.66 4.44
CA ALA A 646 -24.35 -6.33 3.18
C ALA A 646 -23.63 -7.68 3.04
N GLY A 647 -22.35 -7.76 3.40
CA GLY A 647 -21.58 -9.01 3.38
C GLY A 647 -22.05 -10.01 4.43
N ILE A 648 -22.36 -9.54 5.65
CA ILE A 648 -22.95 -10.36 6.71
C ILE A 648 -24.30 -10.92 6.27
N ALA A 649 -25.18 -10.08 5.71
CA ALA A 649 -26.52 -10.48 5.30
C ALA A 649 -26.51 -11.48 4.12
N LEU A 650 -25.62 -11.29 3.14
CA LEU A 650 -25.42 -12.28 2.07
C LEU A 650 -24.92 -13.64 2.60
N THR A 651 -24.06 -13.62 3.62
CA THR A 651 -23.64 -14.84 4.30
C THR A 651 -24.82 -15.52 5.00
N LEU A 652 -25.65 -14.77 5.71
CA LEU A 652 -26.86 -15.29 6.35
C LEU A 652 -27.84 -15.89 5.35
N LEU A 653 -28.04 -15.25 4.19
CA LEU A 653 -28.87 -15.79 3.11
C LEU A 653 -28.29 -17.10 2.56
N HIS A 654 -26.98 -17.16 2.28
CA HIS A 654 -26.32 -18.39 1.80
C HIS A 654 -26.56 -19.58 2.73
N PHE A 655 -26.32 -19.42 4.03
CA PHE A 655 -26.55 -20.49 5.00
C PHE A 655 -28.05 -20.76 5.19
N GLY A 656 -28.88 -19.72 5.21
CA GLY A 656 -30.33 -19.83 5.30
C GLY A 656 -30.93 -20.67 4.18
N GLU A 657 -30.49 -20.46 2.95
CA GLU A 657 -30.93 -21.20 1.77
C GLU A 657 -30.38 -22.63 1.75
N LYS A 658 -29.05 -22.77 1.89
CA LYS A 658 -28.36 -24.07 1.80
C LYS A 658 -28.84 -25.06 2.86
N TYR A 659 -29.22 -24.57 4.05
CA TYR A 659 -29.65 -25.39 5.18
C TYR A 659 -31.13 -25.24 5.55
N SER A 660 -31.92 -24.47 4.79
CA SER A 660 -33.35 -24.21 5.05
C SER A 660 -33.61 -23.64 6.46
N GLU A 661 -32.88 -22.59 6.83
CA GLU A 661 -32.92 -21.95 8.15
C GLU A 661 -33.60 -20.57 8.08
N PRO A 662 -34.93 -20.49 8.31
CA PRO A 662 -35.70 -19.26 8.11
C PRO A 662 -35.28 -18.10 9.03
N ASP A 663 -34.84 -18.38 10.25
CA ASP A 663 -34.41 -17.35 11.21
C ASP A 663 -33.23 -16.53 10.69
N ARG A 664 -32.35 -17.14 9.87
CA ARG A 664 -31.20 -16.47 9.26
C ARG A 664 -31.62 -15.55 8.11
N ILE A 665 -32.59 -15.99 7.31
CA ILE A 665 -33.20 -15.17 6.26
C ILE A 665 -33.92 -13.97 6.89
N GLU A 666 -34.67 -14.18 7.97
CA GLU A 666 -35.34 -13.09 8.68
C GLU A 666 -34.33 -12.09 9.26
N HIS A 667 -33.19 -12.58 9.76
CA HIS A 667 -32.10 -11.70 10.20
C HIS A 667 -31.50 -10.90 9.04
N ALA A 668 -31.28 -11.51 7.88
CA ALA A 668 -30.83 -10.80 6.69
C ALA A 668 -31.82 -9.67 6.33
N ALA A 669 -33.13 -9.92 6.37
CA ALA A 669 -34.16 -8.90 6.14
C ALA A 669 -34.07 -7.74 7.16
N ARG A 670 -33.87 -8.03 8.45
CA ARG A 670 -33.65 -6.98 9.48
C ARG A 670 -32.39 -6.15 9.23
N LEU A 671 -31.36 -6.69 8.59
CA LEU A 671 -30.18 -5.93 8.19
C LEU A 671 -30.46 -5.04 6.99
N ALA A 672 -31.30 -5.46 6.04
CA ALA A 672 -31.75 -4.62 4.92
C ALA A 672 -32.50 -3.37 5.40
N ASP A 673 -33.36 -3.51 6.41
CA ASP A 673 -34.09 -2.38 7.02
C ASP A 673 -33.17 -1.33 7.67
N ARG A 674 -31.90 -1.66 7.93
CA ARG A 674 -30.90 -0.74 8.51
C ARG A 674 -30.01 -0.07 7.48
N ILE A 675 -29.74 -0.76 6.37
CA ILE A 675 -29.05 -0.19 5.20
C ILE A 675 -29.91 0.90 4.56
N THR A 676 -31.22 0.84 4.77
CA THR A 676 -32.22 1.72 4.14
C THR A 676 -32.52 2.93 5.02
N GLY A 677 -31.82 4.04 4.78
CA GLY A 677 -31.98 5.32 5.49
C GLY A 677 -30.92 6.37 5.08
N PRO A 678 -31.04 7.65 5.50
CA PRO A 678 -30.01 8.64 5.22
C PRO A 678 -28.66 8.19 5.80
N ALA A 679 -27.61 8.28 4.98
CA ALA A 679 -26.27 7.82 5.30
C ALA A 679 -25.80 8.31 6.68
N ARG A 680 -25.45 7.39 7.58
CA ARG A 680 -24.83 7.74 8.86
C ARG A 680 -23.34 8.01 8.66
N GLY A 681 -22.98 9.26 8.35
CA GLY A 681 -21.63 9.81 8.50
C GLY A 681 -20.53 9.23 7.59
N GLY A 682 -19.63 10.09 7.13
CA GLY A 682 -18.44 9.69 6.37
C GLY A 682 -18.60 9.77 4.85
N ARG A 683 -17.47 9.88 4.15
CA ARG A 683 -17.40 10.00 2.68
C ARG A 683 -17.61 8.62 2.06
N ARG A 684 -18.70 8.42 1.29
CA ARG A 684 -19.02 7.13 0.65
C ARG A 684 -17.96 6.77 -0.40
N ARG A 685 -17.50 5.51 -0.40
CA ARG A 685 -16.65 4.94 -1.45
C ARG A 685 -17.55 4.09 -2.37
N PRO A 686 -17.92 4.58 -3.57
CA PRO A 686 -18.80 3.84 -4.46
C PRO A 686 -18.09 2.60 -5.03
N GLY A 687 -18.84 1.55 -5.36
CA GLY A 687 -18.32 0.30 -5.94
C GLY A 687 -18.80 -0.95 -5.20
N LEU A 688 -18.50 -2.13 -5.75
CA LEU A 688 -19.03 -3.41 -5.26
C LEU A 688 -18.59 -3.73 -3.83
N LEU A 689 -17.33 -3.47 -3.48
CA LEU A 689 -16.76 -3.88 -2.19
C LEU A 689 -17.23 -2.97 -1.03
N HIS A 690 -17.29 -1.66 -1.25
CA HIS A 690 -17.47 -0.67 -0.19
C HIS A 690 -18.71 0.23 -0.34
N GLY A 691 -19.37 0.20 -1.50
CA GLY A 691 -20.44 1.12 -1.87
C GLY A 691 -21.82 0.49 -2.02
N GLY A 692 -22.74 1.27 -2.57
CA GLY A 692 -24.12 0.91 -2.85
C GLY A 692 -24.26 -0.26 -3.82
N SER A 693 -23.27 -0.53 -4.67
CA SER A 693 -23.28 -1.68 -5.58
C SER A 693 -23.25 -3.02 -4.84
N GLY A 694 -22.51 -3.09 -3.72
CA GLY A 694 -22.52 -4.26 -2.83
C GLY A 694 -23.85 -4.42 -2.09
N GLN A 695 -24.45 -3.29 -1.69
CA GLN A 695 -25.78 -3.27 -1.07
C GLN A 695 -26.85 -3.72 -2.06
N ALA A 696 -26.78 -3.27 -3.31
CA ALA A 696 -27.69 -3.66 -4.38
C ALA A 696 -27.64 -5.16 -4.66
N LEU A 697 -26.45 -5.77 -4.65
CA LEU A 697 -26.29 -7.22 -4.78
C LEU A 697 -27.02 -7.97 -3.65
N PHE A 698 -26.84 -7.52 -2.42
CA PHE A 698 -27.54 -8.08 -1.26
C PHE A 698 -29.06 -7.92 -1.38
N LEU A 699 -29.54 -6.71 -1.65
CA LEU A 699 -30.97 -6.41 -1.77
C LEU A 699 -31.63 -7.18 -2.92
N ARG A 700 -30.92 -7.36 -4.03
CA ARG A 700 -31.35 -8.21 -5.15
C ARG A 700 -31.49 -9.67 -4.73
N ARG A 701 -30.55 -10.22 -3.97
CA ARG A 701 -30.66 -11.60 -3.45
C ARG A 701 -31.81 -11.75 -2.47
N LEU A 702 -32.02 -10.77 -1.61
CA LEU A 702 -33.15 -10.77 -0.69
C LEU A 702 -34.50 -10.68 -1.43
N PHE A 703 -34.57 -9.91 -2.52
CA PHE A 703 -35.73 -9.87 -3.40
C PHE A 703 -36.03 -11.24 -4.01
N GLU A 704 -35.04 -11.94 -4.56
CA GLU A 704 -35.23 -13.29 -5.13
C GLU A 704 -35.79 -14.30 -4.13
N HIS A 705 -35.53 -14.10 -2.84
CA HIS A 705 -36.01 -14.97 -1.79
C HIS A 705 -37.41 -14.60 -1.29
N THR A 706 -37.68 -13.31 -1.15
CA THR A 706 -38.88 -12.78 -0.48
C THR A 706 -39.99 -12.39 -1.43
N ASP A 707 -39.68 -12.21 -2.72
CA ASP A 707 -40.54 -11.60 -3.74
C ASP A 707 -41.05 -10.19 -3.35
N GLU A 708 -40.43 -9.51 -2.38
CA GLU A 708 -40.83 -8.17 -1.93
C GLU A 708 -40.23 -7.06 -2.82
N PRO A 709 -41.04 -6.35 -3.63
CA PRO A 709 -40.53 -5.41 -4.64
C PRO A 709 -39.71 -4.25 -4.08
N LYS A 710 -39.95 -3.87 -2.81
CA LYS A 710 -39.26 -2.76 -2.13
C LYS A 710 -37.73 -2.95 -2.13
N TYR A 711 -37.24 -4.19 -2.06
CA TYR A 711 -35.80 -4.46 -2.03
C TYR A 711 -35.18 -4.25 -3.41
N LEU A 712 -35.91 -4.56 -4.49
CA LEU A 712 -35.45 -4.28 -5.85
C LEU A 712 -35.40 -2.78 -6.13
N ASP A 713 -36.41 -2.02 -5.68
CA ASP A 713 -36.42 -0.55 -5.79
C ASP A 713 -35.23 0.07 -5.03
N GLN A 714 -34.96 -0.41 -3.82
CA GLN A 714 -33.81 0.04 -3.01
C GLN A 714 -32.47 -0.33 -3.66
N ALA A 715 -32.38 -1.49 -4.32
CA ALA A 715 -31.18 -1.90 -5.05
C ALA A 715 -30.89 -0.92 -6.21
N VAL A 716 -31.92 -0.51 -6.95
CA VAL A 716 -31.80 0.49 -8.03
C VAL A 716 -31.31 1.84 -7.48
N GLU A 717 -31.88 2.32 -6.37
CA GLU A 717 -31.47 3.58 -5.74
C GLU A 717 -30.02 3.53 -5.22
N ALA A 718 -29.59 2.39 -4.66
CA ALA A 718 -28.21 2.20 -4.23
C ALA A 718 -27.22 2.26 -5.41
N LEU A 719 -27.59 1.69 -6.57
CA LEU A 719 -26.79 1.76 -7.79
C LEU A 719 -26.72 3.19 -8.35
N ARG A 720 -27.84 3.92 -8.39
CA ARG A 720 -27.85 5.32 -8.83
C ARG A 720 -26.96 6.21 -7.95
N ALA A 721 -27.00 6.00 -6.63
CA ALA A 721 -26.13 6.73 -5.72
C ALA A 721 -24.63 6.46 -6.00
N ASP A 722 -24.26 5.20 -6.23
CA ASP A 722 -22.89 4.83 -6.59
C ASP A 722 -22.47 5.41 -7.94
N LEU A 723 -23.34 5.35 -8.94
CA LEU A 723 -23.11 5.93 -10.26
C LEU A 723 -22.90 7.45 -10.14
N ALA A 724 -23.75 8.16 -9.42
CA ALA A 724 -23.62 9.60 -9.20
C ALA A 724 -22.29 9.97 -8.51
N GLU A 725 -21.90 9.24 -7.45
CA GLU A 725 -20.60 9.42 -6.77
C GLU A 725 -19.40 9.07 -7.66
N SER A 726 -19.60 8.20 -8.66
CA SER A 726 -18.60 7.90 -9.71
C SER A 726 -18.54 8.95 -10.83
N GLY A 727 -19.33 10.03 -10.72
CA GLY A 727 -19.38 11.11 -11.70
C GLY A 727 -20.30 10.83 -12.89
N TRP A 728 -21.19 9.84 -12.81
CA TRP A 728 -22.19 9.57 -13.84
C TRP A 728 -23.23 10.70 -13.92
N ALA A 729 -23.55 11.13 -15.13
CA ALA A 729 -24.65 12.06 -15.42
C ALA A 729 -25.53 11.48 -16.53
N ALA A 730 -26.85 11.39 -16.30
CA ALA A 730 -27.81 10.76 -17.20
C ALA A 730 -27.99 11.51 -18.55
N ASP A 731 -27.67 12.80 -18.60
CA ASP A 731 -27.83 13.66 -19.77
C ASP A 731 -26.56 13.63 -20.64
N ALA A 732 -26.49 12.61 -21.49
CA ALA A 732 -25.34 12.26 -22.31
C ALA A 732 -25.05 13.25 -23.46
N GLU A 733 -24.38 14.36 -23.16
CA GLU A 733 -23.46 15.05 -24.09
C GLU A 733 -22.11 15.39 -23.45
N ALA A 734 -22.04 15.43 -22.11
CA ALA A 734 -20.79 15.63 -21.37
C ALA A 734 -20.49 14.38 -20.51
N ARG A 735 -19.80 13.40 -21.10
CA ARG A 735 -19.18 12.29 -20.35
C ARG A 735 -18.17 12.92 -19.38
N ALA A 736 -18.49 12.95 -18.08
CA ALA A 736 -17.65 13.62 -17.10
C ALA A 736 -16.23 13.02 -17.07
N PRO A 737 -15.18 13.84 -16.92
CA PRO A 737 -13.83 13.33 -16.75
C PRO A 737 -13.71 12.50 -15.47
N TYR A 738 -12.99 11.38 -15.57
CA TYR A 738 -12.53 10.44 -14.54
C TYR A 738 -12.87 10.80 -13.07
N ALA A 739 -13.81 10.07 -12.46
CA ALA A 739 -13.75 9.83 -11.02
C ALA A 739 -12.89 8.59 -10.75
N ALA A 740 -12.12 8.59 -9.66
CA ALA A 740 -11.22 7.49 -9.28
C ALA A 740 -11.90 6.11 -9.22
N TRP A 741 -13.23 6.07 -9.07
CA TRP A 741 -14.02 4.85 -8.93
C TRP A 741 -14.57 4.30 -10.25
N SER A 742 -14.36 5.00 -11.37
CA SER A 742 -14.81 4.57 -12.71
C SER A 742 -13.83 3.63 -13.44
N VAL A 743 -12.71 3.28 -12.78
CA VAL A 743 -11.68 2.35 -13.28
C VAL A 743 -12.29 0.95 -13.47
N PRO A 744 -11.96 0.21 -14.56
CA PRO A 744 -12.57 -1.09 -14.88
C PRO A 744 -12.05 -2.26 -14.00
N VAL A 745 -12.05 -2.09 -12.68
CA VAL A 745 -11.64 -3.09 -11.68
C VAL A 745 -12.82 -3.42 -10.74
N ILE A 746 -12.77 -4.56 -10.04
CA ILE A 746 -13.88 -5.03 -9.19
C ILE A 746 -14.20 -4.06 -8.05
N SER A 747 -13.17 -3.42 -7.48
CA SER A 747 -13.35 -2.36 -6.47
C SER A 747 -13.99 -1.08 -7.02
N GLY A 748 -14.13 -0.94 -8.34
CA GLY A 748 -14.73 0.20 -9.02
C GLY A 748 -15.73 -0.21 -10.11
N GLY A 749 -15.55 0.32 -11.32
CA GLY A 749 -16.50 0.23 -12.43
C GLY A 749 -16.82 -1.20 -12.90
N ALA A 750 -15.91 -2.16 -12.79
CA ALA A 750 -16.22 -3.55 -13.14
C ALA A 750 -17.18 -4.18 -12.12
N GLY A 751 -16.98 -3.89 -10.83
CA GLY A 751 -17.89 -4.34 -9.78
C GLY A 751 -19.27 -3.68 -9.90
N MET A 752 -19.31 -2.39 -10.24
CA MET A 752 -20.57 -1.69 -10.54
C MET A 752 -21.29 -2.34 -11.73
N ALA A 753 -20.58 -2.63 -12.83
CA ALA A 753 -21.17 -3.27 -14.00
C ALA A 753 -21.80 -4.63 -13.67
N LEU A 754 -21.14 -5.42 -12.81
CA LEU A 754 -21.67 -6.71 -12.34
C LEU A 754 -22.93 -6.55 -11.49
N ALA A 755 -22.95 -5.60 -10.56
CA ALA A 755 -24.12 -5.34 -9.73
C ALA A 755 -25.30 -4.81 -10.57
N VAL A 756 -25.03 -3.92 -11.52
CA VAL A 756 -26.01 -3.40 -12.48
C VAL A 756 -26.60 -4.54 -13.34
N ASP A 757 -25.74 -5.39 -13.92
CA ASP A 757 -26.17 -6.56 -14.71
C ASP A 757 -27.09 -7.48 -13.90
N ALA A 758 -26.72 -7.77 -12.65
CA ALA A 758 -27.51 -8.64 -11.77
C ALA A 758 -28.88 -8.07 -11.39
N VAL A 759 -29.01 -6.75 -11.26
CA VAL A 759 -30.30 -6.07 -10.98
C VAL A 759 -31.17 -6.00 -12.24
N LEU A 760 -30.57 -5.74 -13.41
CA LEU A 760 -31.27 -5.69 -14.70
C LEU A 760 -31.88 -7.03 -15.15
N GLU A 761 -31.51 -8.15 -14.52
CA GLU A 761 -32.19 -9.44 -14.72
C GLU A 761 -33.65 -9.41 -14.23
N HIS A 762 -33.98 -8.52 -13.30
CA HIS A 762 -35.27 -8.45 -12.62
C HIS A 762 -36.08 -7.18 -12.90
N THR A 763 -35.44 -6.14 -13.45
CA THR A 763 -36.10 -4.88 -13.79
C THR A 763 -35.59 -4.30 -15.11
N ALA A 764 -36.45 -3.57 -15.81
CA ALA A 764 -36.08 -2.81 -16.99
C ALA A 764 -35.84 -1.35 -16.59
N ASP A 765 -34.58 -0.93 -16.60
CA ASP A 765 -34.18 0.44 -16.30
C ASP A 765 -33.21 0.97 -17.37
N ALA A 766 -33.60 2.06 -18.04
CA ALA A 766 -32.88 2.58 -19.20
C ALA A 766 -31.54 3.21 -18.80
N GLU A 767 -31.47 3.88 -17.65
CA GLU A 767 -30.25 4.51 -17.15
C GLU A 767 -29.23 3.45 -16.75
N LEU A 768 -29.67 2.44 -15.98
CA LEU A 768 -28.83 1.31 -15.62
C LEU A 768 -28.40 0.50 -16.85
N GLY A 769 -29.27 0.35 -17.85
CA GLY A 769 -28.94 -0.28 -19.13
C GLY A 769 -27.80 0.44 -19.87
N LEU A 770 -27.81 1.78 -19.89
CA LEU A 770 -26.75 2.59 -20.47
C LEU A 770 -25.45 2.49 -19.64
N ALA A 771 -25.55 2.51 -18.31
CA ALA A 771 -24.42 2.33 -17.42
C ALA A 771 -23.74 0.97 -17.61
N ARG A 772 -24.53 -0.11 -17.71
CA ARG A 772 -24.04 -1.47 -18.01
C ARG A 772 -23.23 -1.51 -19.31
N ALA A 773 -23.77 -0.95 -20.38
CA ALA A 773 -23.09 -0.94 -21.68
C ALA A 773 -21.76 -0.16 -21.61
N THR A 774 -21.81 1.06 -21.05
CA THR A 774 -20.65 1.95 -20.96
C THR A 774 -19.53 1.36 -20.10
N LEU A 775 -19.87 0.82 -18.92
CA LEU A 775 -18.90 0.19 -18.04
C LEU A 775 -18.36 -1.11 -18.63
N GLY A 776 -19.20 -1.88 -19.34
CA GLY A 776 -18.81 -3.11 -20.02
C GLY A 776 -17.77 -2.91 -21.13
N GLU A 777 -17.89 -1.83 -21.92
CA GLU A 777 -16.91 -1.46 -22.95
C GLU A 777 -15.52 -1.21 -22.34
N ARG A 778 -15.46 -0.59 -21.15
CA ARG A 778 -14.20 -0.28 -20.46
C ARG A 778 -13.44 -1.50 -19.95
N LEU A 779 -14.09 -2.65 -19.79
CA LEU A 779 -13.44 -3.90 -19.39
C LEU A 779 -12.45 -4.43 -20.44
N ALA A 780 -12.51 -3.92 -21.67
CA ALA A 780 -11.60 -4.24 -22.74
C ALA A 780 -10.26 -3.46 -22.68
N ALA A 781 -10.01 -2.69 -21.62
CA ALA A 781 -8.81 -1.87 -21.51
C ALA A 781 -7.52 -2.67 -21.79
N PRO A 782 -6.63 -2.17 -22.66
CA PRO A 782 -5.42 -2.90 -23.04
C PRO A 782 -4.42 -3.01 -21.89
N PHE A 783 -4.46 -2.07 -20.94
CA PHE A 783 -3.51 -1.98 -19.83
C PHE A 783 -4.20 -1.99 -18.47
N PHE A 784 -3.57 -2.68 -17.52
CA PHE A 784 -3.91 -2.70 -16.09
C PHE A 784 -2.62 -2.68 -15.30
N SER A 785 -2.54 -1.82 -14.28
CA SER A 785 -1.36 -1.69 -13.42
C SER A 785 -1.11 -2.92 -12.54
N HIS A 786 -2.13 -3.75 -12.31
CA HIS A 786 -2.06 -4.92 -11.44
C HIS A 786 -2.72 -6.14 -12.08
N ALA A 787 -2.33 -7.34 -11.62
CA ALA A 787 -2.91 -8.60 -12.06
C ALA A 787 -4.16 -9.02 -11.29
N GLY A 788 -4.26 -8.63 -10.01
CA GLY A 788 -5.22 -9.17 -9.04
C GLY A 788 -6.70 -8.99 -9.39
N VAL A 789 -7.55 -9.61 -8.58
CA VAL A 789 -9.01 -9.62 -8.76
C VAL A 789 -9.63 -8.28 -8.35
N PHE A 790 -9.21 -7.67 -7.24
CA PHE A 790 -9.89 -6.47 -6.73
C PHE A 790 -9.53 -5.20 -7.48
N THR A 791 -8.26 -5.06 -7.86
CA THR A 791 -7.65 -3.82 -8.37
C THR A 791 -6.96 -4.01 -9.73
N GLY A 792 -7.15 -5.17 -10.37
CA GLY A 792 -6.37 -5.57 -11.54
C GLY A 792 -7.13 -6.33 -12.63
N ARG A 793 -6.34 -6.88 -13.56
CA ARG A 793 -6.80 -7.51 -14.80
C ARG A 793 -7.67 -8.75 -14.56
N ALA A 794 -7.34 -9.60 -13.59
CA ALA A 794 -8.11 -10.82 -13.32
C ALA A 794 -9.58 -10.50 -13.00
N GLY A 795 -9.83 -9.43 -12.24
CA GLY A 795 -11.18 -8.96 -11.94
C GLY A 795 -11.93 -8.43 -13.15
N ALA A 796 -11.27 -7.61 -13.96
CA ALA A 796 -11.85 -7.11 -15.21
C ALA A 796 -12.21 -8.26 -16.16
N MET A 797 -11.35 -9.27 -16.23
CA MET A 797 -11.54 -10.46 -17.05
C MET A 797 -12.73 -11.31 -16.56
N LEU A 798 -12.87 -11.52 -15.24
CA LEU A 798 -14.03 -12.16 -14.64
C LEU A 798 -15.33 -11.40 -14.95
N ALA A 799 -15.31 -10.07 -14.79
CA ALA A 799 -16.47 -9.24 -15.09
C ALA A 799 -16.85 -9.33 -16.57
N GLN A 800 -15.88 -9.24 -17.47
CA GLN A 800 -16.12 -9.34 -18.90
C GLN A 800 -16.69 -10.70 -19.29
N HIS A 801 -16.20 -11.79 -18.69
CA HIS A 801 -16.73 -13.13 -18.92
C HIS A 801 -18.21 -13.23 -18.54
N ARG A 802 -18.61 -12.68 -17.39
CA ARG A 802 -19.99 -12.72 -16.90
C ARG A 802 -20.96 -11.86 -17.72
N LEU A 803 -20.51 -10.71 -18.21
CA LEU A 803 -21.33 -9.76 -18.97
C LEU A 803 -21.55 -10.15 -20.44
N ARG A 804 -20.88 -11.19 -20.93
CA ARG A 804 -21.02 -11.65 -22.32
C ARG A 804 -22.44 -12.16 -22.64
N PRO A 805 -23.02 -11.79 -23.79
CA PRO A 805 -24.29 -12.35 -24.25
C PRO A 805 -24.23 -13.88 -24.37
N ALA A 806 -25.33 -14.57 -24.05
CA ALA A 806 -25.40 -16.04 -24.07
C ALA A 806 -25.27 -16.64 -25.48
N ASP A 807 -25.75 -15.95 -26.51
CA ASP A 807 -25.87 -16.49 -27.87
C ASP A 807 -25.70 -15.38 -28.92
N GLY A 808 -24.75 -15.54 -29.85
CA GLY A 808 -24.69 -14.80 -31.12
C GLY A 808 -23.28 -14.35 -31.55
N PRO A 809 -22.85 -14.60 -32.80
CA PRO A 809 -21.74 -13.85 -33.38
C PRO A 809 -22.20 -12.40 -33.51
N GLY A 810 -21.48 -11.48 -32.86
CA GLY A 810 -21.82 -10.05 -32.88
C GLY A 810 -21.96 -9.52 -34.30
N GLU A 811 -22.78 -8.47 -34.47
CA GLU A 811 -22.93 -7.76 -35.74
C GLU A 811 -21.56 -7.42 -36.34
N PRO A 812 -21.33 -7.68 -37.64
CA PRO A 812 -20.08 -7.34 -38.30
C PRO A 812 -19.96 -5.81 -38.40
N GLY A 813 -19.20 -5.21 -37.47
CA GLY A 813 -18.93 -3.77 -37.46
C GLY A 813 -18.75 -3.15 -36.08
N ALA A 814 -19.20 -3.80 -35.00
CA ALA A 814 -18.88 -3.35 -33.64
C ALA A 814 -17.43 -3.70 -33.30
N THR A 815 -16.64 -2.73 -32.83
CA THR A 815 -15.31 -2.98 -32.24
C THR A 815 -15.48 -3.93 -31.07
N ALA A 816 -15.20 -5.22 -31.29
CA ALA A 816 -15.40 -6.24 -30.28
C ALA A 816 -14.59 -5.87 -29.02
N PRO A 817 -15.19 -5.95 -27.81
CA PRO A 817 -14.42 -5.82 -26.58
C PRO A 817 -13.30 -6.85 -26.61
N ALA A 818 -12.12 -6.50 -26.08
CA ALA A 818 -10.93 -7.34 -26.08
C ALA A 818 -11.31 -8.80 -25.81
N SER A 819 -10.99 -9.69 -26.75
CA SER A 819 -11.36 -11.09 -26.61
C SER A 819 -10.64 -11.69 -25.39
N PRO A 820 -11.21 -12.68 -24.68
CA PRO A 820 -10.55 -13.36 -23.56
C PRO A 820 -9.09 -13.76 -23.83
N PRO A 821 -8.70 -14.19 -25.05
CA PRO A 821 -7.30 -14.39 -25.41
C PRO A 821 -6.37 -13.17 -25.15
N ALA A 822 -6.85 -11.93 -25.35
CA ALA A 822 -6.05 -10.74 -25.12
C ALA A 822 -5.78 -10.49 -23.63
N HIS A 823 -6.77 -10.70 -22.76
CA HIS A 823 -6.58 -10.62 -21.30
C HIS A 823 -5.64 -11.72 -20.81
N LEU A 824 -5.84 -12.95 -21.30
CA LEU A 824 -5.02 -14.11 -20.97
C LEU A 824 -3.55 -13.90 -21.35
N ALA A 825 -3.27 -13.35 -22.55
CA ALA A 825 -1.91 -13.01 -22.95
C ALA A 825 -1.32 -11.90 -22.08
N ALA A 826 -2.10 -10.84 -21.80
CA ALA A 826 -1.62 -9.66 -21.08
C ALA A 826 -1.38 -9.89 -19.58
N LEU A 827 -1.89 -10.98 -18.98
CA LEU A 827 -1.46 -11.43 -17.66
C LEU A 827 0.05 -11.72 -17.60
N GLY A 828 0.65 -12.09 -18.73
CA GLY A 828 2.10 -12.29 -18.86
C GLY A 828 2.94 -11.07 -18.48
N LEU A 829 2.39 -9.84 -18.56
CA LEU A 829 3.08 -8.62 -18.11
C LEU A 829 3.39 -8.64 -16.60
N HIS A 830 2.56 -9.32 -15.81
CA HIS A 830 2.66 -9.39 -14.35
C HIS A 830 3.18 -10.72 -13.83
N ALA A 831 3.17 -11.76 -14.68
CA ALA A 831 3.66 -13.10 -14.33
C ALA A 831 5.20 -13.15 -14.31
N VAL A 832 5.79 -13.72 -13.27
CA VAL A 832 7.24 -13.87 -13.09
C VAL A 832 7.57 -15.30 -12.67
N PRO A 833 8.77 -15.83 -12.96
CA PRO A 833 9.17 -17.15 -12.50
C PRO A 833 9.46 -17.14 -10.99
N HIS A 834 8.92 -18.11 -10.25
CA HIS A 834 9.22 -18.32 -8.85
C HIS A 834 9.09 -19.81 -8.49
N ALA A 835 10.12 -20.38 -7.84
CA ALA A 835 10.13 -21.80 -7.43
C ALA A 835 9.74 -22.80 -8.55
N GLY A 836 10.11 -22.54 -9.80
CA GLY A 836 9.79 -23.38 -10.97
C GLY A 836 8.36 -23.20 -11.53
N ALA A 837 7.54 -22.38 -10.89
CA ALA A 837 6.17 -22.05 -11.29
C ALA A 837 6.06 -20.58 -11.75
N PRO A 838 5.00 -20.23 -12.50
CA PRO A 838 4.58 -18.84 -12.62
C PRO A 838 4.03 -18.36 -11.27
N ALA A 839 4.39 -17.14 -10.89
CA ALA A 839 3.79 -16.40 -9.77
C ALA A 839 3.44 -14.98 -10.23
N PHE A 840 2.53 -14.34 -9.51
CA PHE A 840 2.08 -12.99 -9.85
C PHE A 840 2.54 -11.97 -8.81
N LEU A 841 2.98 -10.82 -9.33
CA LEU A 841 3.24 -9.63 -8.54
C LEU A 841 1.92 -9.13 -7.93
N GLY A 842 1.92 -8.87 -6.63
CA GLY A 842 0.78 -8.27 -5.93
C GLY A 842 0.63 -6.78 -6.22
N ASP A 843 -0.24 -6.10 -5.48
CA ASP A 843 -0.46 -4.66 -5.62
C ASP A 843 0.86 -3.87 -5.46
N GLN A 844 0.98 -2.76 -6.17
CA GLN A 844 2.23 -1.97 -6.36
C GLN A 844 3.37 -2.67 -7.12
N CYS A 845 3.23 -3.96 -7.48
CA CYS A 845 4.23 -4.74 -8.21
C CYS A 845 5.62 -4.84 -7.54
N LEU A 846 5.70 -4.66 -6.21
CA LEU A 846 6.97 -4.68 -5.47
C LEU A 846 7.37 -6.06 -4.95
N ARG A 847 6.38 -6.93 -4.66
CA ARG A 847 6.55 -8.31 -4.17
C ARG A 847 5.47 -9.21 -4.76
N LEU A 848 5.69 -10.52 -4.64
CA LEU A 848 4.70 -11.54 -4.98
C LEU A 848 3.55 -11.54 -3.98
N SER A 849 2.37 -11.96 -4.43
CA SER A 849 1.23 -12.30 -3.57
C SER A 849 0.60 -13.61 -4.03
N THR A 850 0.13 -14.42 -3.07
CA THR A 850 -0.62 -15.65 -3.34
C THR A 850 -2.12 -15.51 -3.07
N ASP A 851 -2.58 -14.40 -2.47
CA ASP A 851 -3.95 -14.25 -2.00
C ASP A 851 -5.00 -14.13 -3.13
N LEU A 852 -6.27 -14.14 -2.74
CA LEU A 852 -7.41 -14.07 -3.66
C LEU A 852 -7.56 -12.66 -4.28
N ALA A 853 -7.36 -11.61 -3.49
CA ALA A 853 -7.64 -10.23 -3.89
C ALA A 853 -6.61 -9.68 -4.89
N THR A 854 -5.33 -9.91 -4.63
CA THR A 854 -4.18 -9.27 -5.30
C THR A 854 -3.28 -10.28 -5.99
N GLY A 855 -3.32 -11.54 -5.57
CA GLY A 855 -2.29 -12.53 -5.85
C GLY A 855 -2.67 -13.66 -6.81
N THR A 856 -1.80 -14.67 -6.79
CA THR A 856 -1.80 -15.82 -7.71
C THR A 856 -3.07 -16.67 -7.59
N ALA A 857 -3.67 -16.83 -6.40
CA ALA A 857 -4.91 -17.59 -6.24
C ALA A 857 -6.10 -16.91 -6.95
N GLY A 858 -6.17 -15.58 -6.90
CA GLY A 858 -7.17 -14.81 -7.64
C GLY A 858 -7.02 -14.93 -9.15
N VAL A 859 -5.78 -14.90 -9.65
CA VAL A 859 -5.51 -15.10 -11.08
C VAL A 859 -5.85 -16.53 -11.52
N LEU A 860 -5.49 -17.53 -10.71
CA LEU A 860 -5.84 -18.94 -10.95
C LEU A 860 -7.35 -19.11 -11.10
N LEU A 861 -8.14 -18.57 -10.16
CA LEU A 861 -9.59 -18.60 -10.21
C LEU A 861 -10.11 -17.96 -11.51
N ALA A 862 -9.65 -16.75 -11.83
CA ALA A 862 -10.11 -16.03 -13.00
C ALA A 862 -9.83 -16.76 -14.32
N VAL A 863 -8.63 -17.34 -14.46
CA VAL A 863 -8.24 -18.08 -15.67
C VAL A 863 -8.99 -19.40 -15.77
N ASP A 864 -9.16 -20.16 -14.67
CA ASP A 864 -9.94 -21.42 -14.68
C ASP A 864 -11.37 -21.15 -15.13
N THR A 865 -12.01 -20.13 -14.58
CA THR A 865 -13.38 -19.73 -14.92
C THR A 865 -13.53 -19.41 -16.41
N VAL A 866 -12.63 -18.59 -16.95
CA VAL A 866 -12.71 -18.17 -18.35
C VAL A 866 -12.47 -19.33 -19.32
N LEU A 867 -11.50 -20.20 -19.03
CA LEU A 867 -11.11 -21.28 -19.94
C LEU A 867 -12.03 -22.50 -19.84
N THR A 868 -12.62 -22.75 -18.67
CA THR A 868 -13.54 -23.88 -18.48
C THR A 868 -15.00 -23.50 -18.74
N GLY A 869 -15.33 -22.21 -18.75
CA GLY A 869 -16.71 -21.72 -18.89
C GLY A 869 -17.59 -22.08 -17.69
N LYS A 870 -17.00 -22.50 -16.57
CA LYS A 870 -17.73 -22.71 -15.32
C LYS A 870 -18.29 -21.37 -14.83
N ASP A 871 -19.47 -21.41 -14.23
CA ASP A 871 -20.01 -20.27 -13.49
C ASP A 871 -19.34 -20.15 -12.10
N THR A 872 -18.01 -20.20 -12.07
CA THR A 872 -17.18 -20.05 -10.88
C THR A 872 -16.69 -18.61 -10.82
N GLY A 873 -17.48 -17.72 -10.22
CA GLY A 873 -17.14 -16.30 -10.07
C GLY A 873 -16.55 -15.98 -8.70
N LEU A 874 -16.48 -14.68 -8.39
CA LEU A 874 -16.43 -14.25 -7.00
C LEU A 874 -17.72 -14.69 -6.26
N PRO A 875 -17.68 -14.87 -4.93
CA PRO A 875 -18.85 -15.24 -4.15
C PRO A 875 -20.05 -14.32 -4.41
N PHE A 876 -21.25 -14.91 -4.42
CA PHE A 876 -22.55 -14.24 -4.61
C PHE A 876 -22.82 -13.63 -6.00
N LEU A 877 -21.82 -13.59 -6.90
CA LEU A 877 -21.94 -13.10 -8.28
C LEU A 877 -22.26 -14.20 -9.30
N THR A 878 -22.41 -15.44 -8.85
CA THR A 878 -22.71 -16.64 -9.67
C THR A 878 -24.21 -16.87 -9.82
N GLY A 879 -24.62 -17.50 -10.93
CA GLY A 879 -25.99 -17.86 -11.28
C GLY A 879 -26.67 -16.83 -12.18
N ARG A 880 -27.04 -17.23 -13.41
CA ARG A 880 -28.18 -16.64 -14.13
C ARG A 880 -29.43 -17.31 -13.57
N GLY A 881 -30.37 -16.53 -13.03
CA GLY A 881 -31.54 -17.04 -12.33
C GLY A 881 -32.20 -18.23 -13.05
N SER A 882 -32.06 -19.43 -12.48
CA SER A 882 -33.00 -20.51 -12.74
C SER A 882 -34.32 -20.07 -12.11
N ARG A 883 -35.23 -19.51 -12.92
CA ARG A 883 -36.64 -19.43 -12.54
C ARG A 883 -37.09 -20.84 -12.15
N PHE A 884 -37.35 -21.05 -10.86
CA PHE A 884 -38.10 -22.21 -10.40
C PHE A 884 -39.50 -22.12 -11.03
N THR A 885 -39.71 -22.82 -12.14
CA THR A 885 -41.05 -23.03 -12.68
C THR A 885 -41.82 -23.91 -11.71
N GLY A 886 -42.61 -23.29 -10.83
CA GLY A 886 -43.67 -23.96 -10.11
C GLY A 886 -44.74 -24.46 -11.09
N GLN A 887 -44.72 -25.75 -11.40
CA GLN A 887 -45.87 -26.51 -11.89
C GLN A 887 -45.94 -27.81 -11.06
N GLY A 888 -47.02 -28.16 -10.36
CA GLY A 888 -48.34 -27.56 -10.34
C GLY A 888 -49.10 -27.84 -9.05
N SER A 889 -50.00 -26.91 -8.73
CA SER A 889 -51.01 -27.06 -7.69
C SER A 889 -52.01 -28.15 -8.13
N PRO A 890 -52.34 -29.15 -7.28
CA PRO A 890 -53.37 -30.12 -7.60
C PRO A 890 -54.73 -29.44 -7.46
N THR A 891 -55.44 -29.31 -8.58
CA THR A 891 -56.85 -28.90 -8.57
C THR A 891 -57.66 -29.99 -7.85
N ALA A 892 -58.20 -29.63 -6.69
CA ALA A 892 -59.21 -30.40 -5.97
C ALA A 892 -60.49 -30.52 -6.82
N GLY A 893 -60.65 -31.66 -7.50
CA GLY A 893 -61.91 -32.07 -8.09
C GLY A 893 -62.85 -32.59 -6.99
N LYS A 894 -63.86 -31.79 -6.65
CA LYS A 894 -65.01 -32.22 -5.84
C LYS A 894 -65.76 -33.33 -6.58
N GLY A 895 -65.78 -34.53 -5.99
CA GLY A 895 -66.75 -35.56 -6.35
C GLY A 895 -68.15 -35.19 -5.85
N GLY A 896 -69.15 -35.39 -6.71
CA GLY A 896 -70.57 -35.46 -6.39
C GLY A 896 -71.20 -36.58 -7.24
N PRO A 897 -72.13 -37.39 -6.69
CA PRO A 897 -72.42 -38.74 -7.18
C PRO A 897 -73.56 -38.78 -8.21
N ALA A 898 -73.42 -39.62 -9.22
CA ALA A 898 -74.47 -40.46 -9.83
C ALA A 898 -73.82 -41.32 -10.94
#